data_AF-A0A6L7UQY2-F1
#
_entry.id   AF-A0A6L7UQY2-F1
#
_cell.length_a   1.000
_cell.length_b   1.000
_cell.length_c   1.000
_cell.angle_alpha   90.00
_cell.angle_beta   90.00
_cell.angle_gamma   90.00
#
_symmetry.space_group_name_H-M   'P 1'
#
loop_
_entity.id
_entity.type
_entity.pdbx_description
1 polymer ?
#
loop_
_entity_poly.entity_id
_entity_poly.type
_entity_poly.pdbx_seq_one_letter_code
_entity_poly.pdbx_strand_id
1 'polypeptide(L)'
;MGDGVGEPFPLRAGRQRRNLRGERTADGDPARSGHGPDPRHLPGSAFRSAGRERGRGPCAGAGARSDGEQRAPRRVGLAALSRARMRAHPVPGSRGSSDRAPVCGALGALVLVLAAAPADAAAQWTHRYPKVEGYGHHVYLEGYELPLLTAGPIDPAPSPDGERVAFASRGWIWVMDLASGVARRLTRGGGIDARPAWSPDGELIAFVRDDTEDTEIVWVAAGSGAELGRVDSPGLELDPAFSADGTKIFYSSAESEVRALDLWAVDIESGVRRPVTDAPGLELKPQPGERALVYLWKGGGRDRVVVRSDDSPEPRTLIEGNIASMARPALSPDGSTVAVNWPTQEGWDLRLLNVADPGPSILLASGGLPLTPAWGPWGEWVYFSEADDRERLRLKRVRATGGPVEAVNVTARDWGTPTASLRIRTVLEGGGAPVAARLSVVDGAGHPLVPDGPASRFDGQSGRVFFYSPGVIELTVPVGEVTVAAVQGLATPEASTTLQLDEASGVAEVEVVLSPVWDARAGGWSSGEHHFHLNYGGPYDLSPEDLAPMMLGEALDFATPLLANLHNRFEDQDLWRWRHSGGPPFVRFGQEVRSHFLGHLGLIEIDDLFWPWVWGPGYQVYGADDRANAEPLRHARTQGGFQYYVHPVSNRGRPRATPWAEASIADLYGSVPIELVADAVLGDLDALEIVCLWSDEVLTSQIWHLLLSAGIPIVPSAGTDVMNNFYRTMAIGVSRVYAQTGPVENWSTYMDALRSGRTFVTNGPFLEFSVDGAGPGGVVSAGEVSWSLDVATATEVDRVDVLVNGEVMWSGEGLDGPGSRRFEGDLTLPEGGWVAARAVGGPARWPMMANYPFAHTAPVWIGTVGSSDPDARQAAVAELLAILGVARLRLTAGYGGADIPNLAGRFDAARERLEALAAR
;
A
#
# COMPACT_ATOMS: atom_id res chain seq x y z
N MET A 1 46.32 12.07 33.85
CA MET A 1 47.50 12.77 33.29
C MET A 1 47.40 12.61 31.79
N GLY A 2 47.26 13.60 30.93
CA GLY A 2 47.08 15.04 31.02
C GLY A 2 47.03 15.55 29.57
N ASP A 3 45.96 16.28 29.24
CA ASP A 3 45.91 17.53 28.45
C ASP A 3 46.56 17.58 27.03
N GLY A 4 45.95 18.13 25.98
CA GLY A 4 44.65 18.77 25.83
C GLY A 4 44.48 19.52 24.49
N VAL A 5 43.22 19.91 24.25
CA VAL A 5 42.69 21.14 23.62
C VAL A 5 42.78 21.38 22.09
N GLY A 6 41.59 21.51 21.49
CA GLY A 6 41.26 22.34 20.33
C GLY A 6 39.75 22.38 20.08
N GLU A 7 39.06 23.43 20.58
CA GLU A 7 37.59 23.61 20.52
C GLU A 7 37.02 24.00 19.13
N PRO A 8 35.69 23.81 18.90
CA PRO A 8 35.01 24.04 17.63
C PRO A 8 34.19 25.35 17.54
N PHE A 9 33.85 25.77 16.32
CA PHE A 9 32.87 26.83 16.02
C PHE A 9 31.41 26.33 16.13
N PRO A 10 30.43 27.17 16.50
CA PRO A 10 29.06 26.74 16.79
C PRO A 10 28.12 26.85 15.57
N LEU A 11 27.32 25.82 15.31
CA LEU A 11 26.12 25.91 14.47
C LEU A 11 24.89 25.35 15.22
N ARG A 12 24.03 26.32 15.55
CA ARG A 12 22.58 26.33 15.83
C ARG A 12 21.85 25.00 16.15
N ALA A 13 21.45 24.97 17.43
CA ALA A 13 20.37 24.25 18.09
C ALA A 13 19.27 23.56 17.24
N GLY A 14 19.17 22.24 17.40
CA GLY A 14 17.95 21.46 17.21
C GLY A 14 16.91 21.78 18.29
N ARG A 15 15.63 21.74 17.91
CA ARG A 15 14.49 21.98 18.81
C ARG A 15 14.19 20.71 19.61
N GLN A 16 14.50 20.72 20.90
CA GLN A 16 13.85 19.83 21.87
C GLN A 16 12.38 20.27 22.06
N ARG A 17 11.42 19.40 21.73
CA ARG A 17 10.03 19.55 22.15
C ARG A 17 9.95 19.26 23.67
N ARG A 18 9.52 20.26 24.44
CA ARG A 18 9.38 20.18 25.91
C ARG A 18 8.13 19.40 26.28
N ASN A 19 8.31 18.31 27.02
CA ASN A 19 7.29 17.69 27.85
C ASN A 19 6.92 18.63 29.01
N LEU A 20 5.64 19.01 29.12
CA LEU A 20 5.09 19.68 30.30
C LEU A 20 4.01 18.78 30.92
N ARG A 21 4.38 18.08 32.00
CA ARG A 21 3.43 17.64 33.03
C ARG A 21 3.27 18.78 34.03
N GLY A 22 2.02 19.15 34.32
CA GLY A 22 1.67 20.13 35.33
C GLY A 22 1.63 19.54 36.73
N GLU A 23 2.14 20.29 37.69
CA GLU A 23 1.71 20.24 39.09
C GLU A 23 1.18 21.63 39.48
N ARG A 24 0.09 21.61 40.25
CA ARG A 24 -0.67 22.76 40.74
C ARG A 24 0.04 23.39 41.93
N THR A 25 0.00 24.72 42.06
CA THR A 25 -0.33 25.42 43.32
C THR A 25 -0.73 26.88 43.07
N ALA A 26 -1.95 27.20 43.54
CA ALA A 26 -2.48 28.40 44.22
C ALA A 26 -1.96 29.84 44.00
N ASP A 27 -2.97 30.73 43.97
CA ASP A 27 -3.08 32.10 44.48
C ASP A 27 -2.53 33.32 43.70
N GLY A 28 -3.43 34.29 43.46
CA GLY A 28 -3.09 35.72 43.37
C GLY A 28 -3.71 36.52 42.21
N ASP A 29 -4.96 36.96 42.38
CA ASP A 29 -5.62 38.03 41.60
C ASP A 29 -5.12 39.44 42.04
N PRO A 30 -5.59 40.60 41.52
CA PRO A 30 -5.63 41.17 40.15
C PRO A 30 -4.94 42.56 40.07
N ALA A 31 -4.76 43.15 38.87
CA ALA A 31 -5.04 44.59 38.60
C ALA A 31 -4.68 45.11 37.18
N ARG A 32 -5.73 45.59 36.47
CA ARG A 32 -5.95 46.92 35.85
C ARG A 32 -5.04 47.55 34.76
N SER A 33 -5.76 47.99 33.71
CA SER A 33 -5.70 49.29 32.96
C SER A 33 -4.52 49.57 32.01
N GLY A 34 -4.66 50.18 30.84
CA GLY A 34 -5.82 50.80 30.18
C GLY A 34 -5.49 51.50 28.84
N HIS A 35 -6.55 51.97 28.19
CA HIS A 35 -6.74 53.04 27.17
C HIS A 35 -5.76 53.34 26.01
N GLY A 36 -6.37 53.55 24.82
CA GLY A 36 -5.82 54.09 23.54
C GLY A 36 -5.49 55.60 23.57
N PRO A 37 -5.58 56.42 22.47
CA PRO A 37 -6.47 56.32 21.29
C PRO A 37 -5.90 56.75 19.88
N ASP A 38 -6.69 56.48 18.81
CA ASP A 38 -7.12 57.23 17.57
C ASP A 38 -6.41 58.57 17.12
N PRO A 39 -6.59 59.22 15.92
CA PRO A 39 -7.54 58.97 14.80
C PRO A 39 -7.22 59.42 13.31
N ARG A 40 -8.20 59.14 12.41
CA ARG A 40 -8.74 59.95 11.24
C ARG A 40 -8.06 59.98 9.84
N HIS A 41 -8.78 59.58 8.76
CA HIS A 41 -9.59 60.47 7.85
C HIS A 41 -10.17 59.78 6.57
N LEU A 42 -11.45 60.09 6.24
CA LEU A 42 -12.25 59.94 4.99
C LEU A 42 -12.10 61.20 4.06
N PRO A 43 -12.76 61.43 2.87
CA PRO A 43 -14.07 60.93 2.37
C PRO A 43 -14.40 60.85 0.82
N GLY A 44 -15.63 60.38 0.49
CA GLY A 44 -16.59 60.81 -0.58
C GLY A 44 -16.43 60.20 -2.00
N SER A 45 -17.43 59.93 -2.86
CA SER A 45 -18.86 60.32 -3.02
C SER A 45 -19.57 59.42 -4.09
N ALA A 46 -20.75 58.82 -3.84
CA ALA A 46 -22.12 59.17 -4.29
C ALA A 46 -22.40 59.44 -5.81
N PHE A 47 -23.33 58.67 -6.42
CA PHE A 47 -24.33 59.15 -7.39
C PHE A 47 -25.60 58.26 -7.42
N ARG A 48 -26.78 58.90 -7.54
CA ARG A 48 -28.15 58.34 -7.60
C ARG A 48 -28.77 58.50 -8.99
N SER A 49 -29.82 57.70 -9.26
CA SER A 49 -31.14 58.02 -9.89
C SER A 49 -31.52 57.04 -11.04
N ALA A 50 -32.56 56.20 -10.88
CA ALA A 50 -33.98 56.38 -11.27
C ALA A 50 -34.22 56.43 -12.81
N GLY A 51 -35.19 55.78 -13.46
CA GLY A 51 -36.33 54.91 -13.13
C GLY A 51 -37.21 54.69 -14.39
N ARG A 52 -38.31 53.91 -14.24
CA ARG A 52 -39.53 53.76 -15.11
C ARG A 52 -39.40 53.02 -16.46
N GLU A 53 -40.43 52.39 -17.05
CA GLU A 53 -41.72 51.73 -16.68
C GLU A 53 -42.38 51.26 -18.02
N ARG A 54 -43.18 50.17 -18.00
CA ARG A 54 -44.23 49.71 -18.98
C ARG A 54 -43.78 49.18 -20.36
N GLY A 55 -44.37 48.14 -20.97
CA GLY A 55 -45.52 47.27 -20.67
C GLY A 55 -46.02 46.51 -21.92
N ARG A 56 -46.99 45.60 -21.72
CA ARG A 56 -47.93 44.92 -22.68
C ARG A 56 -47.56 43.50 -23.19
N GLY A 57 -48.37 42.50 -22.80
CA GLY A 57 -48.60 41.22 -23.53
C GLY A 57 -49.72 41.38 -24.58
N PRO A 58 -50.58 40.37 -24.86
CA PRO A 58 -50.48 38.90 -24.77
C PRO A 58 -51.03 38.19 -26.07
N CYS A 59 -50.99 36.85 -26.13
CA CYS A 59 -51.89 35.94 -26.92
C CYS A 59 -51.48 34.48 -26.56
N ALA A 60 -52.25 33.58 -25.94
CA ALA A 60 -53.64 33.09 -26.06
C ALA A 60 -53.86 32.00 -27.14
N GLY A 61 -54.37 30.84 -26.69
CA GLY A 61 -54.90 29.68 -27.45
C GLY A 61 -54.33 28.35 -26.90
N ALA A 62 -54.92 27.60 -25.96
CA ALA A 62 -56.28 27.02 -25.84
C ALA A 62 -56.69 26.27 -27.12
N GLY A 63 -57.11 25.01 -27.15
CA GLY A 63 -57.38 23.91 -26.21
C GLY A 63 -57.55 22.64 -27.11
N ALA A 64 -58.14 21.50 -26.75
CA ALA A 64 -58.74 20.94 -25.57
C ALA A 64 -59.15 19.49 -25.98
N ARG A 65 -59.10 18.54 -25.01
CA ARG A 65 -60.03 17.38 -24.86
C ARG A 65 -59.94 16.27 -25.93
N SER A 66 -60.19 14.99 -25.64
CA SER A 66 -60.95 14.35 -24.56
C SER A 66 -60.73 12.83 -24.60
N ASP A 67 -60.78 12.23 -23.40
CA ASP A 67 -61.45 10.97 -23.00
C ASP A 67 -60.97 9.64 -23.62
N GLY A 68 -60.80 8.55 -22.86
CA GLY A 68 -61.07 8.26 -21.46
C GLY A 68 -61.05 6.74 -21.25
N GLU A 69 -60.53 6.30 -20.08
CA GLU A 69 -60.95 5.17 -19.23
C GLU A 69 -61.27 3.79 -19.88
N GLN A 70 -60.90 2.62 -19.37
CA GLN A 70 -60.75 2.14 -17.99
C GLN A 70 -60.38 0.63 -18.02
N ARG A 71 -59.93 0.11 -16.86
CA ARG A 71 -59.99 -1.28 -16.34
C ARG A 71 -58.79 -2.24 -16.51
N ALA A 72 -58.21 -2.55 -15.35
CA ALA A 72 -57.44 -3.76 -14.99
C ALA A 72 -58.37 -5.01 -14.86
N PRO A 73 -57.98 -6.21 -14.34
CA PRO A 73 -56.67 -6.66 -13.79
C PRO A 73 -56.26 -8.14 -14.10
N ARG A 74 -55.08 -8.57 -13.58
CA ARG A 74 -54.74 -9.87 -12.91
C ARG A 74 -53.51 -10.66 -13.43
N ARG A 75 -52.50 -10.72 -12.54
CA ARG A 75 -51.72 -11.85 -11.95
C ARG A 75 -51.43 -13.18 -12.70
N VAL A 76 -50.29 -13.75 -12.27
CA VAL A 76 -49.75 -15.14 -12.31
C VAL A 76 -48.83 -15.40 -13.53
N GLY A 77 -47.60 -15.94 -13.46
CA GLY A 77 -46.80 -16.55 -12.40
C GLY A 77 -46.13 -17.86 -12.89
N LEU A 78 -44.78 -17.87 -12.92
CA LEU A 78 -43.82 -18.99 -12.87
C LEU A 78 -43.57 -19.98 -14.05
N ALA A 79 -42.25 -20.20 -14.30
CA ALA A 79 -41.48 -21.47 -14.33
C ALA A 79 -40.72 -21.89 -15.63
N ALA A 80 -39.38 -21.80 -15.55
CA ALA A 80 -38.35 -22.88 -15.58
C ALA A 80 -38.03 -23.76 -16.84
N LEU A 81 -36.70 -23.89 -17.06
CA LEU A 81 -35.86 -25.07 -17.45
C LEU A 81 -35.56 -25.48 -18.93
N SER A 82 -34.25 -25.40 -19.26
CA SER A 82 -33.32 -26.49 -19.72
C SER A 82 -33.20 -26.97 -21.18
N ARG A 83 -31.96 -27.44 -21.49
CA ARG A 83 -31.44 -28.34 -22.57
C ARG A 83 -31.05 -27.70 -23.92
N ALA A 84 -30.16 -28.23 -24.76
CA ALA A 84 -29.05 -29.19 -24.75
C ALA A 84 -28.45 -29.23 -26.20
N ARG A 85 -27.22 -29.77 -26.34
CA ARG A 85 -26.41 -29.90 -27.58
C ARG A 85 -27.04 -30.72 -28.74
N MET A 86 -26.57 -30.50 -29.98
CA MET A 86 -26.53 -31.53 -31.04
C MET A 86 -25.39 -31.31 -32.08
N ARG A 87 -24.85 -32.43 -32.60
CA ARG A 87 -23.82 -32.62 -33.64
C ARG A 87 -24.45 -32.80 -35.05
N ALA A 88 -23.67 -32.63 -36.13
CA ALA A 88 -23.77 -33.44 -37.38
C ALA A 88 -22.51 -33.35 -38.30
N HIS A 89 -22.44 -34.29 -39.26
CA HIS A 89 -21.30 -34.93 -39.98
C HIS A 89 -21.12 -34.47 -41.49
N PRO A 90 -20.19 -35.04 -42.33
CA PRO A 90 -19.35 -34.28 -43.31
C PRO A 90 -19.23 -34.80 -44.79
N VAL A 91 -18.23 -34.26 -45.57
CA VAL A 91 -17.44 -34.77 -46.77
C VAL A 91 -18.10 -34.65 -48.19
N PRO A 92 -17.44 -34.62 -49.41
CA PRO A 92 -16.05 -34.92 -49.93
C PRO A 92 -15.40 -33.83 -50.83
N GLY A 93 -14.17 -33.87 -51.42
CA GLY A 93 -13.05 -34.83 -51.57
C GLY A 93 -12.21 -34.48 -52.82
N SER A 94 -10.91 -34.85 -52.91
CA SER A 94 -10.18 -35.34 -54.12
C SER A 94 -8.63 -35.32 -53.94
N ARG A 95 -7.95 -36.07 -54.81
CA ARG A 95 -6.63 -36.76 -54.67
C ARG A 95 -5.46 -35.99 -55.29
N GLY A 96 -4.21 -36.33 -54.90
CA GLY A 96 -3.01 -36.10 -55.73
C GLY A 96 -1.68 -36.34 -55.00
N SER A 97 -0.76 -37.06 -55.62
CA SER A 97 0.45 -37.70 -55.07
C SER A 97 1.76 -36.93 -55.28
N SER A 98 2.81 -37.41 -54.58
CA SER A 98 4.23 -37.56 -54.98
C SER A 98 5.30 -36.56 -54.48
N ASP A 99 6.39 -37.20 -54.00
CA ASP A 99 7.80 -36.89 -54.14
C ASP A 99 8.62 -36.10 -53.09
N ARG A 100 9.90 -36.50 -53.10
CA ARG A 100 10.97 -36.43 -52.10
C ARG A 100 11.59 -35.02 -51.94
N ALA A 101 12.20 -34.81 -50.77
CA ALA A 101 13.11 -33.71 -50.37
C ALA A 101 14.25 -33.42 -51.39
N PRO A 102 15.07 -32.31 -51.33
CA PRO A 102 15.51 -31.58 -50.12
C PRO A 102 15.93 -30.07 -50.24
N VAL A 103 16.41 -29.51 -49.10
CA VAL A 103 17.38 -28.37 -48.91
C VAL A 103 16.91 -26.89 -48.94
N CYS A 104 17.22 -26.22 -47.81
CA CYS A 104 17.50 -24.79 -47.49
C CYS A 104 16.57 -23.64 -47.90
N GLY A 105 16.24 -22.80 -46.92
CA GLY A 105 15.79 -21.42 -47.12
C GLY A 105 15.26 -20.78 -45.84
N ALA A 106 16.14 -20.12 -45.09
CA ALA A 106 15.74 -19.18 -44.04
C ALA A 106 15.09 -17.94 -44.67
N LEU A 107 13.98 -17.47 -44.07
CA LEU A 107 13.57 -16.07 -43.85
C LEU A 107 12.04 -15.89 -43.92
N GLY A 108 11.50 -15.33 -42.83
CA GLY A 108 10.39 -14.38 -42.89
C GLY A 108 8.99 -14.95 -42.71
N ALA A 109 8.50 -14.97 -41.46
CA ALA A 109 7.08 -14.84 -41.19
C ALA A 109 6.86 -13.91 -40.00
N LEU A 110 6.43 -12.71 -40.36
CA LEU A 110 5.90 -11.61 -39.58
C LEU A 110 4.88 -12.12 -38.54
N VAL A 111 5.12 -11.85 -37.26
CA VAL A 111 4.14 -12.08 -36.18
C VAL A 111 3.02 -11.06 -36.31
N LEU A 112 1.83 -11.53 -36.66
CA LEU A 112 0.58 -10.79 -36.51
C LEU A 112 0.28 -10.64 -35.02
N VAL A 113 0.35 -9.42 -34.50
CA VAL A 113 -0.16 -9.05 -33.18
C VAL A 113 -1.69 -9.14 -33.23
N LEU A 114 -2.24 -10.23 -32.71
CA LEU A 114 -3.65 -10.34 -32.38
C LEU A 114 -3.90 -9.50 -31.13
N ALA A 115 -4.84 -8.56 -31.25
CA ALA A 115 -5.36 -7.76 -30.15
C ALA A 115 -5.83 -8.67 -29.01
N ALA A 116 -5.17 -8.55 -27.85
CA ALA A 116 -5.62 -9.15 -26.60
C ALA A 116 -6.56 -8.15 -25.90
N ALA A 117 -7.71 -8.67 -25.48
CA ALA A 117 -8.59 -8.07 -24.47
C ALA A 117 -7.79 -7.74 -23.19
N PRO A 118 -8.27 -6.83 -22.31
CA PRO A 118 -7.55 -6.49 -21.09
C PRO A 118 -7.40 -7.75 -20.23
N ALA A 119 -6.15 -8.16 -20.04
CA ALA A 119 -5.78 -9.21 -19.11
C ALA A 119 -5.55 -8.55 -17.74
N ASP A 120 -6.10 -9.16 -16.69
CA ASP A 120 -5.85 -8.75 -15.32
C ASP A 120 -4.36 -8.88 -14.98
N ALA A 121 -3.81 -7.81 -14.44
CA ALA A 121 -2.41 -7.69 -14.07
C ALA A 121 -2.15 -8.45 -12.76
N ALA A 122 -1.32 -9.49 -12.78
CA ALA A 122 -0.89 -10.21 -11.58
C ALA A 122 0.65 -10.15 -11.44
N ALA A 123 1.12 -9.04 -10.86
CA ALA A 123 2.41 -8.90 -10.15
C ALA A 123 2.34 -7.89 -9.00
N GLN A 124 1.12 -7.56 -8.60
CA GLN A 124 0.82 -6.76 -7.44
C GLN A 124 -0.06 -7.65 -6.56
N TRP A 125 -0.03 -7.43 -5.24
CA TRP A 125 -0.99 -7.96 -4.26
C TRP A 125 -2.39 -8.07 -4.89
N THR A 126 -3.09 -9.19 -4.75
CA THR A 126 -4.40 -9.34 -5.38
C THR A 126 -5.35 -8.28 -4.85
N HIS A 127 -5.93 -7.51 -5.75
CA HIS A 127 -6.86 -6.45 -5.40
C HIS A 127 -8.25 -7.03 -5.19
N ARG A 128 -8.88 -6.71 -4.05
CA ARG A 128 -10.28 -7.08 -3.80
C ARG A 128 -11.26 -6.16 -4.51
N TYR A 129 -10.84 -4.92 -4.76
CA TYR A 129 -11.68 -3.90 -5.36
C TYR A 129 -11.68 -3.97 -6.90
N PRO A 130 -12.78 -3.57 -7.54
CA PRO A 130 -12.84 -3.37 -8.98
C PRO A 130 -11.67 -2.51 -9.49
N LYS A 131 -11.00 -2.99 -10.54
CA LYS A 131 -9.89 -2.27 -11.16
C LYS A 131 -10.35 -0.89 -11.65
N VAL A 132 -9.59 0.13 -11.25
CA VAL A 132 -9.70 1.52 -11.75
C VAL A 132 -8.51 1.82 -12.64
N GLU A 133 -8.77 2.25 -13.87
CA GLU A 133 -7.73 2.66 -14.82
C GLU A 133 -7.18 4.04 -14.44
N GLY A 134 -5.87 4.25 -14.63
CA GLY A 134 -5.22 5.56 -14.44
C GLY A 134 -4.32 5.71 -13.20
N TYR A 135 -4.42 4.84 -12.19
CA TYR A 135 -3.56 4.88 -10.98
C TYR A 135 -2.17 4.24 -11.16
N GLY A 136 -1.94 3.51 -12.25
CA GLY A 136 -0.72 2.73 -12.49
C GLY A 136 -0.65 1.48 -11.60
N HIS A 137 -0.66 1.67 -10.27
CA HIS A 137 -0.70 0.62 -9.26
C HIS A 137 -1.93 0.80 -8.36
N HIS A 138 -2.71 -0.28 -8.18
CA HIS A 138 -3.98 -0.19 -7.48
C HIS A 138 -3.84 0.07 -5.97
N VAL A 139 -2.69 -0.28 -5.35
CA VAL A 139 -2.38 0.12 -3.96
C VAL A 139 -2.47 1.63 -3.73
N TYR A 140 -2.20 2.47 -4.75
CA TYR A 140 -2.28 3.92 -4.58
C TYR A 140 -3.72 4.42 -4.55
N LEU A 141 -4.62 3.76 -5.29
CA LEU A 141 -6.06 3.97 -5.12
C LEU A 141 -6.48 3.54 -3.72
N GLU A 142 -6.17 2.30 -3.36
CA GLU A 142 -6.51 1.71 -2.06
C GLU A 142 -6.00 2.56 -0.88
N GLY A 143 -4.72 2.92 -0.92
CA GLY A 143 -4.03 3.65 0.16
C GLY A 143 -4.38 5.13 0.26
N TYR A 144 -4.66 5.82 -0.86
CA TYR A 144 -4.92 7.26 -0.85
C TYR A 144 -6.40 7.64 -0.97
N GLU A 145 -7.22 6.79 -1.61
CA GLU A 145 -8.54 7.19 -2.08
C GLU A 145 -9.71 6.41 -1.53
N LEU A 146 -9.50 5.24 -0.92
CA LEU A 146 -10.60 4.49 -0.30
C LEU A 146 -10.86 4.94 1.15
N PRO A 147 -12.04 4.61 1.71
CA PRO A 147 -12.35 4.82 3.13
C PRO A 147 -11.31 4.23 4.08
N LEU A 148 -11.14 4.91 5.22
CA LEU A 148 -10.25 4.51 6.31
C LEU A 148 -11.09 4.07 7.51
N LEU A 149 -10.84 2.87 8.05
CA LEU A 149 -11.38 2.49 9.35
C LEU A 149 -10.40 2.91 10.45
N THR A 150 -10.80 3.90 11.24
CA THR A 150 -9.99 4.46 12.33
C THR A 150 -10.75 4.44 13.65
N ALA A 151 -10.05 4.35 14.79
CA ALA A 151 -10.69 4.47 16.10
C ALA A 151 -11.09 5.91 16.43
N GLY A 152 -10.29 6.88 15.97
CA GLY A 152 -10.56 8.32 16.09
C GLY A 152 -11.65 8.82 15.14
N PRO A 153 -12.09 10.08 15.28
CA PRO A 153 -12.86 10.78 14.24
C PRO A 153 -12.00 11.12 13.02
N ILE A 154 -12.52 10.87 11.82
CA ILE A 154 -11.99 11.31 10.52
C ILE A 154 -13.13 11.84 9.62
N ASP A 155 -12.81 12.56 8.54
CA ASP A 155 -13.78 13.11 7.58
C ASP A 155 -14.85 14.00 8.23
N PRO A 156 -14.49 15.16 8.81
CA PRO A 156 -15.47 16.05 9.43
C PRO A 156 -16.41 16.66 8.40
N ALA A 157 -17.68 16.73 8.77
CA ALA A 157 -18.72 17.43 8.03
C ALA A 157 -19.54 18.30 9.01
N PRO A 158 -19.21 19.59 9.14
CA PRO A 158 -20.01 20.53 9.93
C PRO A 158 -21.42 20.63 9.37
N SER A 159 -22.42 20.70 10.25
CA SER A 159 -23.81 20.87 9.86
C SER A 159 -24.08 22.30 9.36
N PRO A 160 -25.12 22.50 8.50
CA PRO A 160 -25.48 23.83 8.00
C PRO A 160 -25.87 24.83 9.10
N ASP A 161 -26.42 24.34 10.20
CA ASP A 161 -26.76 25.14 11.39
C ASP A 161 -25.54 25.53 12.25
N GLY A 162 -24.39 24.88 12.02
CA GLY A 162 -23.14 25.09 12.76
C GLY A 162 -23.14 24.62 14.21
N GLU A 163 -24.17 23.87 14.64
CA GLU A 163 -24.30 23.34 16.00
C GLU A 163 -23.70 21.92 16.13
N ARG A 164 -23.52 21.22 15.00
CA ARG A 164 -23.12 19.81 14.98
C ARG A 164 -21.97 19.57 13.99
N VAL A 165 -21.27 18.46 14.19
CA VAL A 165 -20.30 17.92 13.22
C VAL A 165 -20.54 16.42 13.07
N ALA A 166 -20.75 15.97 11.85
CA ALA A 166 -20.72 14.55 11.51
C ALA A 166 -19.28 14.12 11.21
N PHE A 167 -18.92 12.87 11.51
CA PHE A 167 -17.60 12.30 11.20
C PHE A 167 -17.66 10.78 11.14
N ALA A 168 -16.68 10.16 10.50
CA ALA A 168 -16.48 8.73 10.51
C ALA A 168 -15.62 8.29 11.71
N SER A 169 -16.00 7.21 12.38
CA SER A 169 -15.20 6.62 13.46
C SER A 169 -15.65 5.18 13.72
N ARG A 170 -14.70 4.25 13.83
CA ARG A 170 -14.94 2.81 14.03
C ARG A 170 -15.79 2.17 12.93
N GLY A 171 -15.71 2.70 11.71
CA GLY A 171 -16.50 2.25 10.56
C GLY A 171 -17.98 2.68 10.57
N TRP A 172 -18.36 3.63 11.43
CA TRP A 172 -19.72 4.21 11.42
C TRP A 172 -19.68 5.73 11.34
N ILE A 173 -20.80 6.32 10.92
CA ILE A 173 -21.02 7.77 11.00
C ILE A 173 -21.53 8.13 12.40
N TRP A 174 -20.93 9.17 12.97
CA TRP A 174 -21.31 9.78 14.24
C TRP A 174 -21.70 11.23 14.02
N VAL A 175 -22.65 11.73 14.81
CA VAL A 175 -23.04 13.14 14.83
C VAL A 175 -22.80 13.67 16.24
N MET A 176 -21.92 14.66 16.36
CA MET A 176 -21.57 15.29 17.62
C MET A 176 -22.19 16.67 17.75
N ASP A 177 -22.78 16.92 18.91
CA ASP A 177 -23.18 18.26 19.34
C ASP A 177 -21.95 19.04 19.82
N LEU A 178 -21.68 20.20 19.21
CA LEU A 178 -20.47 20.98 19.47
C LEU A 178 -20.45 21.63 20.86
N ALA A 179 -21.63 21.89 21.45
CA ALA A 179 -21.73 22.53 22.76
C ALA A 179 -21.39 21.58 23.90
N SER A 180 -21.86 20.33 23.83
CA SER A 180 -21.64 19.29 24.84
C SER A 180 -20.44 18.38 24.55
N GLY A 181 -20.07 18.24 23.27
CA GLY A 181 -19.06 17.29 22.79
C GLY A 181 -19.56 15.84 22.76
N VAL A 182 -20.85 15.59 22.98
CA VAL A 182 -21.43 14.24 22.94
C VAL A 182 -21.66 13.81 21.50
N ALA A 183 -21.07 12.67 21.11
CA ALA A 183 -21.22 12.07 19.78
C ALA A 183 -22.22 10.92 19.82
N ARG A 184 -23.28 11.00 19.02
CA ARG A 184 -24.27 9.94 18.84
C ARG A 184 -23.98 9.15 17.57
N ARG A 185 -23.97 7.82 17.67
CA ARG A 185 -23.84 6.94 16.49
C ARG A 185 -25.09 7.03 15.61
N LEU A 186 -24.88 7.31 14.33
CA LEU A 186 -25.94 7.45 13.33
C LEU A 186 -26.17 6.13 12.56
N THR A 187 -25.10 5.51 12.07
CA THR A 187 -25.16 4.27 11.29
C THR A 187 -24.76 3.04 12.10
N ARG A 188 -25.23 1.86 11.68
CA ARG A 188 -25.07 0.59 12.42
C ARG A 188 -24.90 -0.64 11.52
N GLY A 189 -24.65 -0.42 10.22
CA GLY A 189 -24.41 -1.52 9.27
C GLY A 189 -23.09 -2.23 9.54
N GLY A 190 -22.88 -3.37 8.85
CA GLY A 190 -21.62 -4.12 8.92
C GLY A 190 -20.52 -3.63 7.99
N GLY A 191 -20.84 -2.71 7.07
CA GLY A 191 -19.87 -2.03 6.22
C GLY A 191 -19.17 -0.88 6.95
N ILE A 192 -18.10 -0.40 6.33
CA ILE A 192 -17.29 0.73 6.79
C ILE A 192 -17.86 2.00 6.19
N ASP A 193 -18.63 2.76 6.98
CA ASP A 193 -19.19 4.04 6.55
C ASP A 193 -18.19 5.19 6.80
N ALA A 194 -17.92 6.02 5.78
CA ALA A 194 -16.96 7.13 5.83
C ALA A 194 -17.37 8.33 4.98
N ARG A 195 -16.63 9.44 5.08
CA ARG A 195 -16.82 10.64 4.24
C ARG A 195 -18.26 11.21 4.24
N PRO A 196 -18.81 11.53 5.42
CA PRO A 196 -20.14 12.12 5.49
C PRO A 196 -20.18 13.50 4.81
N ALA A 197 -21.35 13.86 4.27
CA ALA A 197 -21.67 15.18 3.75
C ALA A 197 -23.11 15.53 4.13
N TRP A 198 -23.35 16.76 4.60
CA TRP A 198 -24.70 17.23 4.92
C TRP A 198 -25.41 17.77 3.69
N SER A 199 -26.73 17.58 3.62
CA SER A 199 -27.57 18.39 2.74
C SER A 199 -27.62 19.84 3.23
N PRO A 200 -27.84 20.83 2.34
CA PRO A 200 -27.88 22.24 2.73
C PRO A 200 -28.97 22.59 3.75
N ASP A 201 -30.06 21.83 3.78
CA ASP A 201 -31.16 21.97 4.74
C ASP A 201 -30.90 21.27 6.09
N GLY A 202 -29.84 20.45 6.19
CA GLY A 202 -29.49 19.70 7.38
C GLY A 202 -30.40 18.49 7.68
N GLU A 203 -31.26 18.08 6.73
CA GLU A 203 -32.17 16.95 6.92
C GLU A 203 -31.54 15.60 6.57
N LEU A 204 -30.54 15.60 5.68
CA LEU A 204 -29.88 14.40 5.15
C LEU A 204 -28.38 14.41 5.42
N ILE A 205 -27.82 13.19 5.51
CA ILE A 205 -26.38 12.94 5.45
C ILE A 205 -26.13 11.88 4.38
N ALA A 206 -25.28 12.17 3.41
CA ALA A 206 -24.73 11.21 2.46
C ALA A 206 -23.35 10.75 2.92
N PHE A 207 -22.94 9.52 2.61
CA PHE A 207 -21.63 8.96 2.97
C PHE A 207 -21.24 7.84 1.99
N VAL A 208 -19.97 7.46 2.01
CA VAL A 208 -19.47 6.26 1.32
C VAL A 208 -19.61 5.07 2.26
N ARG A 209 -20.16 3.95 1.78
CA ARG A 209 -20.10 2.65 2.47
C ARG A 209 -19.16 1.72 1.71
N ASP A 210 -18.22 1.13 2.44
CA ASP A 210 -17.22 0.18 1.92
C ASP A 210 -17.44 -1.18 2.59
N ASP A 211 -17.68 -2.22 1.80
CA ASP A 211 -17.92 -3.59 2.28
C ASP A 211 -16.68 -4.49 2.19
N THR A 212 -15.50 -3.90 1.96
CA THR A 212 -14.19 -4.53 1.73
C THR A 212 -13.94 -5.12 0.34
N GLU A 213 -14.93 -5.04 -0.55
CA GLU A 213 -14.84 -5.49 -1.94
C GLU A 213 -15.32 -4.41 -2.93
N ASP A 214 -16.24 -3.54 -2.53
CA ASP A 214 -16.77 -2.45 -3.33
C ASP A 214 -17.13 -1.22 -2.47
N THR A 215 -17.52 -0.12 -3.12
CA THR A 215 -17.97 1.11 -2.45
C THR A 215 -19.24 1.67 -3.07
N GLU A 216 -20.21 2.03 -2.24
CA GLU A 216 -21.47 2.66 -2.64
C GLU A 216 -21.67 4.04 -1.97
N ILE A 217 -22.48 4.91 -2.57
CA ILE A 217 -22.97 6.14 -1.90
C ILE A 217 -24.32 5.87 -1.26
N VAL A 218 -24.46 6.17 0.03
CA VAL A 218 -25.73 6.02 0.77
C VAL A 218 -26.13 7.35 1.37
N TRP A 219 -27.43 7.66 1.43
CA TRP A 219 -27.93 8.81 2.20
C TRP A 219 -29.05 8.43 3.16
N VAL A 220 -29.00 9.05 4.33
CA VAL A 220 -29.88 8.78 5.48
C VAL A 220 -30.52 10.07 5.99
N ALA A 221 -31.66 9.92 6.67
CA ALA A 221 -32.23 10.99 7.48
C ALA A 221 -31.31 11.31 8.67
N ALA A 222 -30.83 12.55 8.80
CA ALA A 222 -29.86 12.94 9.83
C ALA A 222 -30.36 12.75 11.28
N GLY A 223 -31.68 12.86 11.48
CA GLY A 223 -32.31 12.68 12.79
C GLY A 223 -32.33 11.23 13.27
N SER A 224 -32.65 10.28 12.38
CA SER A 224 -32.91 8.88 12.74
C SER A 224 -31.85 7.89 12.25
N GLY A 225 -31.06 8.25 11.23
CA GLY A 225 -30.18 7.33 10.51
C GLY A 225 -30.92 6.39 9.56
N ALA A 226 -32.20 6.62 9.29
CA ALA A 226 -32.97 5.81 8.35
C ALA A 226 -32.43 5.99 6.92
N GLU A 227 -32.07 4.89 6.26
CA GLU A 227 -31.63 4.89 4.86
C GLU A 227 -32.78 5.28 3.94
N LEU A 228 -32.53 6.26 3.07
CA LEU A 228 -33.53 6.81 2.15
C LEU A 228 -33.20 6.51 0.68
N GLY A 229 -31.93 6.24 0.37
CA GLY A 229 -31.50 5.84 -0.96
C GLY A 229 -29.99 5.64 -1.05
N ARG A 230 -29.57 5.14 -2.21
CA ARG A 230 -28.17 4.83 -2.51
C ARG A 230 -27.86 4.84 -4.01
N VAL A 231 -26.58 4.97 -4.33
CA VAL A 231 -26.00 4.69 -5.65
C VAL A 231 -25.05 3.51 -5.49
N ASP A 232 -25.36 2.43 -6.20
CA ASP A 232 -24.65 1.15 -6.21
C ASP A 232 -24.50 0.74 -7.69
N SER A 233 -23.26 0.73 -8.19
CA SER A 233 -22.95 0.48 -9.61
C SER A 233 -21.78 -0.51 -9.73
N PRO A 234 -21.48 -1.02 -10.93
CA PRO A 234 -20.30 -1.87 -11.14
C PRO A 234 -18.93 -1.19 -10.95
N GLY A 235 -18.91 0.12 -10.67
CA GLY A 235 -17.70 0.91 -10.41
C GLY A 235 -17.69 1.47 -8.99
N LEU A 236 -16.49 1.77 -8.49
CA LEU A 236 -16.31 2.34 -7.15
C LEU A 236 -16.96 3.73 -7.06
N GLU A 237 -17.85 3.92 -6.08
CA GLU A 237 -18.52 5.19 -5.80
C GLU A 237 -17.94 5.91 -4.56
N LEU A 238 -17.41 7.11 -4.76
CA LEU A 238 -16.62 7.83 -3.75
C LEU A 238 -17.00 9.31 -3.62
N ASP A 239 -16.69 9.88 -2.45
CA ASP A 239 -16.66 11.33 -2.20
C ASP A 239 -17.97 12.09 -2.51
N PRO A 240 -19.09 11.78 -1.81
CA PRO A 240 -20.37 12.44 -2.04
C PRO A 240 -20.34 13.91 -1.58
N ALA A 241 -20.99 14.79 -2.34
CA ALA A 241 -21.20 16.19 -1.99
C ALA A 241 -22.53 16.70 -2.53
N PHE A 242 -23.34 17.36 -1.70
CA PHE A 242 -24.65 17.89 -2.12
C PHE A 242 -24.51 19.14 -2.99
N SER A 243 -25.40 19.30 -3.97
CA SER A 243 -25.60 20.59 -4.65
C SER A 243 -26.08 21.66 -3.67
N ALA A 244 -25.80 22.94 -3.97
CA ALA A 244 -26.22 24.07 -3.13
C ALA A 244 -27.75 24.14 -2.93
N ASP A 245 -28.53 23.64 -3.88
CA ASP A 245 -30.00 23.57 -3.80
C ASP A 245 -30.52 22.28 -3.13
N GLY A 246 -29.63 21.35 -2.74
CA GLY A 246 -29.97 20.09 -2.09
C GLY A 246 -30.65 19.04 -2.98
N THR A 247 -30.85 19.30 -4.27
CA THR A 247 -31.58 18.40 -5.18
C THR A 247 -30.73 17.23 -5.71
N LYS A 248 -29.39 17.36 -5.66
CA LYS A 248 -28.45 16.41 -6.25
C LYS A 248 -27.32 16.07 -5.30
N ILE A 249 -26.75 14.87 -5.50
CA ILE A 249 -25.47 14.47 -4.92
C ILE A 249 -24.47 14.30 -6.05
N PHE A 250 -23.36 15.03 -5.98
CA PHE A 250 -22.16 14.81 -6.80
C PHE A 250 -21.27 13.77 -6.15
N TYR A 251 -20.59 12.95 -6.95
CA TYR A 251 -19.68 11.91 -6.47
C TYR A 251 -18.64 11.59 -7.56
N SER A 252 -17.61 10.85 -7.19
CA SER A 252 -16.62 10.27 -8.09
C SER A 252 -17.01 8.82 -8.36
N SER A 253 -17.01 8.39 -9.62
CA SER A 253 -17.44 7.04 -10.01
C SER A 253 -16.51 6.43 -11.04
N ALA A 254 -16.20 5.13 -10.86
CA ALA A 254 -15.51 4.33 -11.88
C ALA A 254 -16.48 3.56 -12.80
N GLU A 255 -17.75 3.97 -12.90
CA GLU A 255 -18.78 3.34 -13.76
C GLU A 255 -18.55 3.58 -15.27
N SER A 256 -17.65 4.49 -15.66
CA SER A 256 -17.43 4.82 -17.07
C SER A 256 -16.88 3.64 -17.89
N GLU A 257 -17.07 3.67 -19.22
CA GLU A 257 -16.62 2.58 -20.11
C GLU A 257 -15.11 2.33 -20.02
N VAL A 258 -14.33 3.38 -19.75
CA VAL A 258 -12.87 3.30 -19.57
C VAL A 258 -12.46 2.97 -18.13
N ARG A 259 -13.41 2.87 -17.19
CA ARG A 259 -13.21 2.56 -15.77
C ARG A 259 -12.22 3.48 -15.05
N ALA A 260 -12.11 4.72 -15.50
CA ALA A 260 -11.43 5.78 -14.77
C ALA A 260 -12.43 6.44 -13.81
N LEU A 261 -11.94 7.06 -12.72
CA LEU A 261 -12.79 7.89 -11.87
C LEU A 261 -13.17 9.16 -12.63
N ASP A 262 -14.47 9.34 -12.86
CA ASP A 262 -15.08 10.55 -13.41
C ASP A 262 -16.04 11.17 -12.38
N LEU A 263 -16.43 12.43 -12.56
CA LEU A 263 -17.45 13.03 -11.71
C LEU A 263 -18.84 12.70 -12.24
N TRP A 264 -19.74 12.35 -11.33
CA TRP A 264 -21.14 12.03 -11.60
C TRP A 264 -22.07 12.83 -10.70
N ALA A 265 -23.35 12.90 -11.09
CA ALA A 265 -24.41 13.45 -10.27
C ALA A 265 -25.64 12.55 -10.30
N VAL A 266 -26.27 12.35 -9.15
CA VAL A 266 -27.57 11.71 -8.99
C VAL A 266 -28.60 12.75 -8.53
N ASP A 267 -29.75 12.76 -9.17
CA ASP A 267 -30.93 13.50 -8.71
C ASP A 267 -31.63 12.69 -7.62
N ILE A 268 -31.80 13.28 -6.43
CA ILE A 268 -32.23 12.53 -5.23
C ILE A 268 -33.68 12.05 -5.36
N GLU A 269 -34.56 12.85 -5.98
CA GLU A 269 -35.98 12.51 -6.10
C GLU A 269 -36.23 11.47 -7.19
N SER A 270 -35.63 11.66 -8.38
CA SER A 270 -35.86 10.79 -9.53
C SER A 270 -34.92 9.57 -9.59
N GLY A 271 -33.79 9.61 -8.88
CA GLY A 271 -32.73 8.61 -8.97
C GLY A 271 -31.93 8.63 -10.28
N VAL A 272 -32.15 9.64 -11.14
CA VAL A 272 -31.46 9.74 -12.43
C VAL A 272 -29.99 10.10 -12.21
N ARG A 273 -29.10 9.26 -12.72
CA ARG A 273 -27.64 9.44 -12.69
C ARG A 273 -27.14 9.95 -14.05
N ARG A 274 -26.16 10.85 -14.03
CA ARG A 274 -25.49 11.34 -15.25
C ARG A 274 -24.02 11.67 -14.99
N PRO A 275 -23.12 11.45 -15.97
CA PRO A 275 -21.76 11.95 -15.90
C PRO A 275 -21.76 13.48 -15.91
N VAL A 276 -20.82 14.05 -15.18
CA VAL A 276 -20.56 15.49 -15.02
C VAL A 276 -19.27 15.87 -15.74
N THR A 277 -18.33 14.93 -15.86
CA THR A 277 -17.08 15.03 -16.60
C THR A 277 -16.76 13.71 -17.32
N ASP A 278 -15.84 13.76 -18.28
CA ASP A 278 -15.37 12.63 -19.11
C ASP A 278 -13.94 12.85 -19.65
N ALA A 279 -13.17 13.73 -18.99
CA ALA A 279 -11.86 14.14 -19.48
C ALA A 279 -10.78 13.09 -19.14
N PRO A 280 -9.72 12.94 -19.95
CA PRO A 280 -8.63 12.02 -19.63
C PRO A 280 -7.99 12.32 -18.27
N GLY A 281 -7.74 11.27 -17.49
CA GLY A 281 -7.21 11.34 -16.13
C GLY A 281 -8.21 10.76 -15.13
N LEU A 282 -8.02 11.11 -13.87
CA LEU A 282 -8.89 10.73 -12.75
C LEU A 282 -9.45 12.00 -12.15
N GLU A 283 -10.76 12.11 -12.05
CA GLU A 283 -11.47 13.27 -11.48
C GLU A 283 -12.28 12.83 -10.26
N LEU A 284 -11.98 13.43 -9.11
CA LEU A 284 -12.47 12.97 -7.82
C LEU A 284 -12.67 14.11 -6.82
N LYS A 285 -13.32 13.82 -5.69
CA LYS A 285 -13.56 14.76 -4.58
C LYS A 285 -14.31 16.03 -5.02
N PRO A 286 -15.50 15.91 -5.65
CA PRO A 286 -16.26 17.08 -6.09
C PRO A 286 -16.65 17.98 -4.91
N GLN A 287 -16.56 19.29 -5.14
CA GLN A 287 -16.93 20.36 -4.23
C GLN A 287 -17.81 21.36 -5.00
N PRO A 288 -19.13 21.10 -5.11
CA PRO A 288 -20.05 21.94 -5.85
C PRO A 288 -20.33 23.25 -5.10
N GLY A 289 -20.20 24.38 -5.80
CA GLY A 289 -20.72 25.69 -5.39
C GLY A 289 -21.87 26.12 -6.31
N GLU A 290 -22.39 27.33 -6.12
CA GLU A 290 -23.53 27.84 -6.92
C GLU A 290 -23.20 28.02 -8.41
N ARG A 291 -21.95 28.38 -8.75
CA ARG A 291 -21.51 28.74 -10.12
C ARG A 291 -20.19 28.08 -10.54
N ALA A 292 -19.65 27.20 -9.70
CA ALA A 292 -18.39 26.54 -9.92
C ALA A 292 -18.37 25.16 -9.28
N LEU A 293 -17.59 24.26 -9.86
CA LEU A 293 -17.27 22.95 -9.32
C LEU A 293 -15.76 22.88 -9.11
N VAL A 294 -15.33 22.73 -7.85
CA VAL A 294 -13.94 22.44 -7.52
C VAL A 294 -13.77 20.94 -7.36
N TYR A 295 -12.66 20.38 -7.83
CA TYR A 295 -12.38 18.95 -7.72
C TYR A 295 -10.88 18.69 -7.81
N LEU A 296 -10.48 17.47 -7.46
CA LEU A 296 -9.11 16.98 -7.64
C LEU A 296 -9.02 16.24 -8.98
N TRP A 297 -8.01 16.57 -9.77
CA TRP A 297 -7.63 15.84 -10.97
C TRP A 297 -6.27 15.17 -10.77
N LYS A 298 -6.15 13.89 -11.13
CA LYS A 298 -4.88 13.15 -11.09
C LYS A 298 -4.57 12.52 -12.45
N GLY A 299 -3.33 12.64 -12.92
CA GLY A 299 -2.91 12.01 -14.17
C GLY A 299 -1.58 12.54 -14.71
N GLY A 300 -0.89 11.73 -15.52
CA GLY A 300 0.35 12.15 -16.19
C GLY A 300 1.47 12.62 -15.24
N GLY A 301 1.51 12.07 -14.02
CA GLY A 301 2.49 12.42 -12.99
C GLY A 301 2.23 13.75 -12.29
N ARG A 302 1.10 14.41 -12.54
CA ARG A 302 0.72 15.68 -11.91
C ARG A 302 -0.69 15.63 -11.33
N ASP A 303 -0.80 15.96 -10.06
CA ASP A 303 -2.07 16.09 -9.37
C ASP A 303 -2.40 17.57 -9.24
N ARG A 304 -3.67 17.92 -9.44
CA ARG A 304 -4.14 19.30 -9.57
C ARG A 304 -5.44 19.49 -8.83
N VAL A 305 -5.57 20.57 -8.07
CA VAL A 305 -6.90 21.08 -7.71
C VAL A 305 -7.38 21.95 -8.84
N VAL A 306 -8.58 21.66 -9.35
CA VAL A 306 -9.14 22.28 -10.54
C VAL A 306 -10.47 22.95 -10.19
N VAL A 307 -10.75 24.08 -10.82
CA VAL A 307 -12.06 24.72 -10.82
C VAL A 307 -12.64 24.75 -12.23
N ARG A 308 -13.90 24.32 -12.36
CA ARG A 308 -14.72 24.52 -13.56
C ARG A 308 -15.86 25.48 -13.21
N SER A 309 -15.87 26.66 -13.82
CA SER A 309 -16.90 27.70 -13.62
C SER A 309 -17.88 27.75 -14.77
N ASP A 310 -19.12 28.15 -14.54
CA ASP A 310 -20.10 28.33 -15.62
C ASP A 310 -19.68 29.36 -16.69
N ASP A 311 -18.83 30.32 -16.30
CA ASP A 311 -18.37 31.42 -17.15
C ASP A 311 -17.20 31.02 -18.10
N SER A 312 -16.64 29.82 -17.96
CA SER A 312 -15.52 29.33 -18.78
C SER A 312 -15.68 27.85 -19.10
N PRO A 313 -15.61 27.44 -20.38
CA PRO A 313 -15.67 26.03 -20.74
C PRO A 313 -14.41 25.25 -20.31
N GLU A 314 -13.26 25.93 -20.20
CA GLU A 314 -11.99 25.30 -19.84
C GLU A 314 -11.77 25.32 -18.32
N PRO A 315 -11.49 24.16 -17.68
CA PRO A 315 -11.13 24.10 -16.27
C PRO A 315 -9.78 24.80 -15.99
N ARG A 316 -9.68 25.43 -14.83
CA ARG A 316 -8.47 26.13 -14.39
C ARG A 316 -7.82 25.45 -13.19
N THR A 317 -6.51 25.32 -13.21
CA THR A 317 -5.72 24.79 -12.09
C THR A 317 -5.51 25.85 -11.00
N LEU A 318 -5.78 25.47 -9.74
CA LEU A 318 -5.55 26.30 -8.55
C LEU A 318 -4.21 26.01 -7.88
N ILE A 319 -3.82 24.74 -7.83
CA ILE A 319 -2.51 24.27 -7.35
C ILE A 319 -2.16 22.97 -8.08
N GLU A 320 -0.86 22.72 -8.29
CA GLU A 320 -0.35 21.51 -8.91
C GLU A 320 0.92 21.00 -8.24
N GLY A 321 1.16 19.70 -8.35
CA GLY A 321 2.38 19.04 -7.86
C GLY A 321 2.43 17.57 -8.26
N ASN A 322 3.52 16.88 -7.92
CA ASN A 322 3.71 15.47 -8.23
C ASN A 322 3.22 14.61 -7.06
N ILE A 323 2.37 13.60 -7.34
CA ILE A 323 1.68 12.73 -6.36
C ILE A 323 1.27 13.52 -5.12
N ALA A 324 0.06 14.06 -5.14
CA ALA A 324 -0.51 14.77 -4.00
C ALA A 324 -1.12 13.80 -2.95
N SER A 325 -0.89 12.49 -3.08
CA SER A 325 -1.36 11.42 -2.17
C SER A 325 -2.82 11.65 -1.74
N MET A 326 -3.11 11.84 -0.44
CA MET A 326 -4.46 12.08 0.10
C MET A 326 -4.94 13.55 0.04
N ALA A 327 -4.47 14.36 -0.92
CA ALA A 327 -4.94 15.73 -1.07
C ALA A 327 -6.47 15.80 -1.27
N ARG A 328 -7.12 16.73 -0.57
CA ARG A 328 -8.57 16.91 -0.62
C ARG A 328 -8.90 18.41 -0.59
N PRO A 329 -9.57 18.94 -1.63
CA PRO A 329 -10.08 20.30 -1.61
C PRO A 329 -11.39 20.37 -0.82
N ALA A 330 -11.64 21.52 -0.19
CA ALA A 330 -12.90 21.88 0.44
C ALA A 330 -13.27 23.32 0.06
N LEU A 331 -14.40 23.49 -0.63
CA LEU A 331 -14.87 24.80 -1.08
C LEU A 331 -15.56 25.54 0.08
N SER A 332 -15.28 26.83 0.23
CA SER A 332 -15.94 27.68 1.23
C SER A 332 -17.43 27.85 0.89
N PRO A 333 -18.30 28.10 1.89
CA PRO A 333 -19.74 28.25 1.66
C PRO A 333 -20.11 29.36 0.65
N ASP A 334 -19.29 30.40 0.56
CA ASP A 334 -19.46 31.51 -0.40
C ASP A 334 -18.87 31.22 -1.80
N GLY A 335 -18.24 30.07 -2.00
CA GLY A 335 -17.61 29.65 -3.25
C GLY A 335 -16.33 30.40 -3.63
N SER A 336 -15.77 31.25 -2.76
CA SER A 336 -14.66 32.14 -3.11
C SER A 336 -13.27 31.56 -2.82
N THR A 337 -13.18 30.60 -1.90
CA THR A 337 -11.92 30.10 -1.33
C THR A 337 -11.93 28.58 -1.20
N VAL A 338 -10.80 27.93 -1.45
CA VAL A 338 -10.61 26.49 -1.26
C VAL A 338 -9.62 26.26 -0.12
N ALA A 339 -10.01 25.48 0.89
CA ALA A 339 -9.07 24.89 1.83
C ALA A 339 -8.58 23.57 1.25
N VAL A 340 -7.27 23.32 1.29
CA VAL A 340 -6.67 22.09 0.75
C VAL A 340 -5.53 21.62 1.65
N ASN A 341 -5.51 20.33 1.96
CA ASN A 341 -4.32 19.69 2.49
C ASN A 341 -3.37 19.33 1.36
N TRP A 342 -2.11 19.74 1.48
CA TRP A 342 -1.13 19.62 0.41
C TRP A 342 0.20 19.09 0.94
N PRO A 343 0.78 18.04 0.32
CA PRO A 343 2.06 17.49 0.77
C PRO A 343 3.21 18.42 0.41
N THR A 344 4.23 18.41 1.26
CA THR A 344 5.46 19.20 1.16
C THR A 344 6.66 18.30 1.50
N GLN A 345 7.88 18.81 1.31
CA GLN A 345 9.09 18.09 1.72
C GLN A 345 9.21 17.91 3.26
N GLU A 346 8.50 18.73 4.05
CA GLU A 346 8.55 18.73 5.51
C GLU A 346 7.29 18.14 6.15
N GLY A 347 6.48 17.37 5.39
CA GLY A 347 5.20 16.83 5.83
C GLY A 347 4.03 17.46 5.07
N TRP A 348 2.98 17.92 5.75
CA TRP A 348 1.78 18.44 5.10
C TRP A 348 1.38 19.84 5.60
N ASP A 349 0.85 20.63 4.67
CA ASP A 349 0.27 21.94 4.95
C ASP A 349 -1.24 21.93 4.73
N LEU A 350 -1.96 22.71 5.54
CA LEU A 350 -3.33 23.14 5.24
C LEU A 350 -3.28 24.57 4.67
N ARG A 351 -3.75 24.75 3.43
CA ARG A 351 -3.65 26.02 2.69
C ARG A 351 -5.00 26.53 2.24
N LEU A 352 -5.14 27.86 2.15
CA LEU A 352 -6.24 28.53 1.44
C LEU A 352 -5.79 29.00 0.06
N LEU A 353 -6.61 28.72 -0.95
CA LEU A 353 -6.46 29.15 -2.33
C LEU A 353 -7.66 30.01 -2.73
N ASN A 354 -7.44 31.08 -3.48
CA ASN A 354 -8.55 31.87 -4.02
C ASN A 354 -9.06 31.24 -5.34
N VAL A 355 -10.37 31.06 -5.44
CA VAL A 355 -11.01 30.40 -6.59
C VAL A 355 -10.89 31.24 -7.87
N ALA A 356 -10.88 32.58 -7.74
CA ALA A 356 -10.83 33.53 -8.84
C ALA A 356 -9.41 33.90 -9.27
N ASP A 357 -8.42 33.86 -8.37
CA ASP A 357 -7.01 34.16 -8.65
C ASP A 357 -6.07 33.27 -7.79
N PRO A 358 -5.54 32.16 -8.35
CA PRO A 358 -4.75 31.20 -7.59
C PRO A 358 -3.32 31.64 -7.27
N GLY A 359 -2.90 32.86 -7.65
CA GLY A 359 -1.51 33.31 -7.50
C GLY A 359 -0.94 33.18 -6.08
N PRO A 360 -1.62 33.69 -5.03
CA PRO A 360 -1.20 33.52 -3.64
C PRO A 360 -1.97 32.41 -2.91
N SER A 361 -1.25 31.63 -2.09
CA SER A 361 -1.85 30.73 -1.09
C SER A 361 -1.55 31.21 0.33
N ILE A 362 -2.46 30.94 1.27
CA ILE A 362 -2.28 31.26 2.70
C ILE A 362 -2.10 29.97 3.49
N LEU A 363 -1.02 29.87 4.27
CA LEU A 363 -0.79 28.76 5.19
C LEU A 363 -1.67 28.91 6.45
N LEU A 364 -2.45 27.89 6.79
CA LEU A 364 -3.27 27.84 8.02
C LEU A 364 -2.67 26.94 9.09
N ALA A 365 -2.16 25.77 8.72
CA ALA A 365 -1.54 24.81 9.63
C ALA A 365 -0.40 24.07 8.90
N SER A 366 0.65 23.70 9.64
CA SER A 366 1.84 22.98 9.16
C SER A 366 2.47 22.19 10.30
N GLY A 367 3.41 21.30 9.97
CA GLY A 367 4.18 20.53 10.96
C GLY A 367 3.39 19.36 11.59
N GLY A 368 2.36 18.90 10.89
CA GLY A 368 1.52 17.74 11.17
C GLY A 368 0.90 17.23 9.87
N LEU A 369 -0.16 16.44 9.98
CA LEU A 369 -0.84 15.81 8.84
C LEU A 369 -2.34 16.20 8.83
N PRO A 370 -2.68 17.46 8.47
CA PRO A 370 -4.06 17.91 8.46
C PRO A 370 -4.81 17.25 7.30
N LEU A 371 -5.60 16.22 7.61
CA LEU A 371 -6.40 15.46 6.66
C LEU A 371 -7.81 16.02 6.52
N THR A 372 -8.40 15.77 5.36
CA THR A 372 -9.85 15.84 5.12
C THR A 372 -10.44 17.19 5.58
N PRO A 373 -9.97 18.33 5.01
CA PRO A 373 -10.47 19.63 5.42
C PRO A 373 -11.96 19.77 5.09
N ALA A 374 -12.69 20.53 5.91
CA ALA A 374 -14.09 20.87 5.68
C ALA A 374 -14.41 22.24 6.28
N TRP A 375 -15.25 23.02 5.60
CA TRP A 375 -15.64 24.35 6.08
C TRP A 375 -16.80 24.30 7.07
N GLY A 376 -16.73 25.13 8.09
CA GLY A 376 -17.92 25.51 8.86
C GLY A 376 -18.88 26.34 8.00
N PRO A 377 -20.19 26.32 8.30
CA PRO A 377 -21.23 26.88 7.43
C PRO A 377 -21.14 28.40 7.24
N TRP A 378 -20.47 29.10 8.14
CA TRP A 378 -20.28 30.56 8.08
C TRP A 378 -18.92 31.00 7.53
N GLY A 379 -18.09 30.05 7.05
CA GLY A 379 -16.76 30.37 6.52
C GLY A 379 -15.74 30.86 7.56
N GLU A 380 -16.04 30.79 8.86
CA GLU A 380 -15.10 31.21 9.91
C GLU A 380 -14.04 30.15 10.21
N TRP A 381 -14.42 28.87 10.15
CA TRP A 381 -13.60 27.74 10.59
C TRP A 381 -13.35 26.75 9.46
N VAL A 382 -12.13 26.21 9.42
CA VAL A 382 -11.78 25.01 8.67
C VAL A 382 -11.52 23.90 9.67
N TYR A 383 -12.34 22.86 9.62
CA TYR A 383 -12.19 21.60 10.36
C TYR A 383 -11.29 20.65 9.60
N PHE A 384 -10.56 19.79 10.30
CA PHE A 384 -9.70 18.76 9.72
C PHE A 384 -9.42 17.67 10.75
N SER A 385 -8.87 16.54 10.29
CA SER A 385 -8.46 15.42 11.16
C SER A 385 -6.96 15.30 11.16
N GLU A 386 -6.35 14.90 12.27
CA GLU A 386 -4.91 14.66 12.34
C GLU A 386 -4.61 13.57 13.37
N ALA A 387 -3.70 12.66 13.06
CA ALA A 387 -3.27 11.62 13.99
C ALA A 387 -2.47 12.23 15.14
N ASP A 388 -2.65 11.73 16.36
CA ASP A 388 -1.75 11.98 17.47
C ASP A 388 -0.61 10.93 17.50
N ASP A 389 0.37 11.12 18.40
CA ASP A 389 1.52 10.24 18.59
C ASP A 389 1.15 8.79 19.04
N ARG A 390 -0.15 8.49 19.20
CA ARG A 390 -0.65 7.13 19.45
C ARG A 390 -1.42 6.58 18.26
N GLU A 391 -1.21 7.16 17.08
CA GLU A 391 -1.86 6.80 15.83
C GLU A 391 -3.39 7.00 15.88
N ARG A 392 -3.90 7.82 16.82
CA ARG A 392 -5.34 8.09 16.94
C ARG A 392 -5.70 9.41 16.28
N LEU A 393 -6.56 9.35 15.27
CA LEU A 393 -7.10 10.56 14.63
C LEU A 393 -7.88 11.42 15.62
N ARG A 394 -7.68 12.73 15.54
CA ARG A 394 -8.35 13.75 16.34
C ARG A 394 -8.99 14.78 15.42
N LEU A 395 -10.19 15.21 15.79
CA LEU A 395 -10.84 16.34 15.13
C LEU A 395 -10.23 17.65 15.62
N LYS A 396 -9.86 18.50 14.68
CA LYS A 396 -9.28 19.82 14.92
C LYS A 396 -9.98 20.87 14.06
N ARG A 397 -9.77 22.15 14.39
CA ARG A 397 -10.19 23.28 13.57
C ARG A 397 -9.25 24.46 13.69
N VAL A 398 -9.24 25.33 12.70
CA VAL A 398 -8.49 26.59 12.69
C VAL A 398 -9.34 27.69 12.05
N ARG A 399 -9.18 28.93 12.51
CA ARG A 399 -9.87 30.07 11.89
C ARG A 399 -9.33 30.31 10.48
N ALA A 400 -10.21 30.58 9.52
CA ALA A 400 -9.83 30.92 8.15
C ALA A 400 -9.01 32.23 8.07
N THR A 401 -9.14 33.09 9.07
CA THR A 401 -8.32 34.31 9.22
C THR A 401 -6.96 34.06 9.88
N GLY A 402 -6.62 32.81 10.18
CA GLY A 402 -5.40 32.42 10.90
C GLY A 402 -5.57 32.43 12.42
N GLY A 403 -4.69 31.71 13.12
CA GLY A 403 -4.73 31.56 14.57
C GLY A 403 -4.20 30.20 15.03
N PRO A 404 -4.31 29.87 16.32
CA PRO A 404 -3.96 28.56 16.82
C PRO A 404 -4.94 27.49 16.30
N VAL A 405 -4.42 26.28 16.12
CA VAL A 405 -5.24 25.09 15.89
C VAL A 405 -5.92 24.70 17.22
N GLU A 406 -7.23 24.45 17.17
CA GLU A 406 -8.06 24.04 18.30
C GLU A 406 -8.48 22.58 18.15
N ALA A 407 -8.43 21.81 19.24
CA ALA A 407 -9.01 20.47 19.29
C ALA A 407 -10.53 20.53 19.46
N VAL A 408 -11.25 19.68 18.75
CA VAL A 408 -12.70 19.50 18.90
C VAL A 408 -12.93 18.11 19.51
N ASN A 409 -13.16 18.08 20.82
CA ASN A 409 -13.11 16.84 21.59
C ASN A 409 -14.47 16.15 21.65
N VAL A 410 -14.47 14.85 21.37
CA VAL A 410 -15.58 13.95 21.74
C VAL A 410 -15.48 13.67 23.24
N THR A 411 -16.43 14.18 24.02
CA THR A 411 -16.46 14.06 25.49
C THR A 411 -17.14 12.78 25.94
N ALA A 412 -18.14 12.30 25.20
CA ALA A 412 -18.82 11.04 25.41
C ALA A 412 -19.34 10.46 24.09
N ARG A 413 -19.54 9.14 24.04
CA ARG A 413 -20.12 8.43 22.90
C ARG A 413 -21.43 7.77 23.31
N ASP A 414 -22.51 8.15 22.65
CA ASP A 414 -23.77 7.43 22.68
C ASP A 414 -23.80 6.44 21.50
N TRP A 415 -23.57 5.17 21.81
CA TRP A 415 -23.56 4.09 20.82
C TRP A 415 -24.96 3.75 20.31
N GLY A 416 -26.02 4.20 21.00
CA GLY A 416 -27.41 3.81 20.73
C GLY A 416 -27.68 2.31 20.91
N THR A 417 -26.74 1.59 21.53
CA THR A 417 -26.82 0.17 21.92
C THR A 417 -25.94 -0.03 23.15
N PRO A 418 -26.21 -1.03 24.00
CA PRO A 418 -25.32 -1.36 25.10
C PRO A 418 -23.95 -1.83 24.59
N THR A 419 -22.90 -1.54 25.36
CA THR A 419 -21.52 -1.94 25.07
C THR A 419 -20.92 -2.69 26.26
N ALA A 420 -19.90 -3.50 25.98
CA ALA A 420 -19.08 -4.19 26.98
C ALA A 420 -17.59 -3.86 26.77
N SER A 421 -16.78 -4.07 27.81
CA SER A 421 -15.32 -4.09 27.67
C SER A 421 -14.85 -5.52 27.43
N LEU A 422 -14.04 -5.72 26.40
CA LEU A 422 -13.42 -7.00 26.05
C LEU A 422 -11.91 -6.88 26.19
N ARG A 423 -11.34 -7.64 27.12
CA ARG A 423 -9.90 -7.75 27.34
C ARG A 423 -9.37 -9.03 26.73
N ILE A 424 -8.50 -8.90 25.74
CA ILE A 424 -7.89 -9.99 25.00
C ILE A 424 -6.47 -10.19 25.51
N ARG A 425 -6.15 -11.42 25.91
CA ARG A 425 -4.80 -11.86 26.29
C ARG A 425 -4.32 -12.92 25.30
N THR A 426 -3.13 -12.75 24.74
CA THR A 426 -2.49 -13.74 23.87
C THR A 426 -1.32 -14.41 24.58
N VAL A 427 -1.25 -15.74 24.50
CA VAL A 427 -0.18 -16.56 25.11
C VAL A 427 0.28 -17.62 24.12
N LEU A 428 1.54 -18.07 24.24
CA LEU A 428 1.99 -19.26 23.52
C LEU A 428 1.49 -20.54 24.20
N GLU A 429 1.38 -21.61 23.43
CA GLU A 429 1.15 -22.95 23.95
C GLU A 429 2.22 -23.32 25.00
N GLY A 430 1.78 -23.96 26.09
CA GLY A 430 2.61 -24.15 27.29
C GLY A 430 2.49 -23.01 28.32
N GLY A 431 1.82 -21.92 27.97
CA GLY A 431 1.50 -20.80 28.86
C GLY A 431 2.66 -19.81 29.03
N GLY A 432 2.56 -18.94 30.04
CA GLY A 432 3.59 -17.96 30.37
C GLY A 432 3.10 -16.51 30.35
N ALA A 433 4.05 -15.60 30.15
CA ALA A 433 3.75 -14.18 30.00
C ALA A 433 2.96 -13.92 28.71
N PRO A 434 2.06 -12.92 28.69
CA PRO A 434 1.40 -12.53 27.44
C PRO A 434 2.42 -12.18 26.36
N VAL A 435 2.13 -12.56 25.12
CA VAL A 435 3.01 -12.33 23.97
C VAL A 435 2.33 -11.43 22.96
N ALA A 436 3.10 -10.51 22.35
CA ALA A 436 2.58 -9.65 21.30
C ALA A 436 2.04 -10.48 20.12
N ALA A 437 0.96 -10.01 19.50
CA ALA A 437 0.25 -10.73 18.46
C ALA A 437 -0.47 -9.76 17.52
N ARG A 438 -0.69 -10.20 16.28
CA ARG A 438 -1.59 -9.57 15.33
C ARG A 438 -2.99 -10.12 15.55
N LEU A 439 -3.95 -9.22 15.77
CA LEU A 439 -5.35 -9.54 16.08
C LEU A 439 -6.29 -9.07 15.00
N SER A 440 -7.35 -9.82 14.75
CA SER A 440 -8.54 -9.42 14.00
C SER A 440 -9.76 -9.71 14.86
N VAL A 441 -10.63 -8.71 15.05
CA VAL A 441 -11.82 -8.83 15.90
C VAL A 441 -13.02 -8.35 15.12
N VAL A 442 -14.09 -9.15 15.08
CA VAL A 442 -15.33 -8.82 14.38
C VAL A 442 -16.54 -9.10 15.26
N ASP A 443 -17.63 -8.36 15.07
CA ASP A 443 -18.92 -8.70 15.66
C ASP A 443 -19.67 -9.79 14.86
N GLY A 444 -20.83 -10.22 15.36
CA GLY A 444 -21.67 -11.23 14.70
C GLY A 444 -22.26 -10.80 13.34
N ALA A 445 -22.12 -9.54 12.93
CA ALA A 445 -22.46 -9.05 11.60
C ALA A 445 -21.23 -9.02 10.66
N GLY A 446 -20.05 -9.38 11.17
CA GLY A 446 -18.78 -9.30 10.44
C GLY A 446 -18.12 -7.91 10.50
N HIS A 447 -18.68 -6.95 11.25
CA HIS A 447 -18.11 -5.60 11.34
C HIS A 447 -16.78 -5.61 12.10
N PRO A 448 -15.70 -5.01 11.57
CA PRO A 448 -14.43 -4.93 12.28
C PRO A 448 -14.49 -4.07 13.54
N LEU A 449 -14.04 -4.63 14.66
CA LEU A 449 -13.95 -3.96 15.95
C LEU A 449 -12.48 -3.61 16.25
N VAL A 450 -12.21 -2.32 16.50
CA VAL A 450 -10.84 -1.81 16.68
C VAL A 450 -10.63 -1.17 18.06
N PRO A 451 -9.40 -1.28 18.61
CA PRO A 451 -9.05 -0.67 19.90
C PRO A 451 -8.96 0.85 19.79
N ASP A 452 -8.96 1.52 20.95
CA ASP A 452 -8.82 2.99 21.02
C ASP A 452 -7.36 3.47 20.91
N GLY A 453 -6.40 2.53 20.91
CA GLY A 453 -4.96 2.76 20.90
C GLY A 453 -4.35 2.61 19.50
N PRO A 454 -3.71 1.46 19.19
CA PRO A 454 -2.93 1.27 17.96
C PRO A 454 -3.80 1.41 16.71
N ALA A 455 -3.20 1.87 15.60
CA ALA A 455 -3.86 1.93 14.32
C ALA A 455 -4.29 0.54 13.84
N SER A 456 -5.50 0.49 13.32
CA SER A 456 -5.96 -0.62 12.49
C SER A 456 -5.34 -0.55 11.10
N ARG A 457 -5.21 -1.73 10.50
CA ARG A 457 -4.73 -1.97 9.14
C ARG A 457 -5.69 -2.91 8.43
N PHE A 458 -5.64 -2.93 7.11
CA PHE A 458 -6.46 -3.76 6.25
C PHE A 458 -5.56 -4.62 5.36
N ASP A 459 -5.75 -5.93 5.47
CA ASP A 459 -5.13 -6.93 4.64
C ASP A 459 -5.92 -7.12 3.34
N GLY A 460 -5.44 -6.54 2.23
CA GLY A 460 -5.95 -6.72 0.89
C GLY A 460 -5.95 -8.16 0.37
N GLN A 461 -5.18 -9.08 0.93
CA GLN A 461 -5.26 -10.50 0.52
C GLN A 461 -6.49 -11.17 1.14
N SER A 462 -6.65 -11.07 2.46
CA SER A 462 -7.75 -11.75 3.16
C SER A 462 -9.03 -10.94 3.35
N GLY A 463 -9.00 -9.63 3.09
CA GLY A 463 -10.09 -8.68 3.39
C GLY A 463 -10.22 -8.37 4.88
N ARG A 464 -9.25 -8.78 5.71
CA ARG A 464 -9.34 -8.64 7.17
C ARG A 464 -8.79 -7.31 7.65
N VAL A 465 -9.49 -6.69 8.58
CA VAL A 465 -8.93 -5.63 9.41
C VAL A 465 -8.16 -6.26 10.57
N PHE A 466 -6.95 -5.77 10.81
CA PHE A 466 -6.10 -6.22 11.91
C PHE A 466 -5.43 -5.08 12.65
N PHE A 467 -4.91 -5.36 13.84
CA PHE A 467 -4.11 -4.45 14.66
C PHE A 467 -3.15 -5.25 15.54
N TYR A 468 -2.14 -4.59 16.09
CA TYR A 468 -1.17 -5.25 16.99
C TYR A 468 -1.56 -5.10 18.46
N SER A 469 -1.45 -6.19 19.20
CA SER A 469 -1.53 -6.22 20.66
C SER A 469 -0.14 -6.43 21.24
N PRO A 470 0.25 -5.72 22.33
CA PRO A 470 1.48 -6.01 23.07
C PRO A 470 1.37 -7.29 23.93
N GLY A 471 0.27 -8.04 23.80
CA GLY A 471 -0.02 -9.29 24.52
C GLY A 471 -1.26 -9.20 25.39
N VAL A 472 -1.62 -8.00 25.83
CA VAL A 472 -2.92 -7.71 26.44
C VAL A 472 -3.46 -6.42 25.85
N ILE A 473 -4.69 -6.44 25.36
CA ILE A 473 -5.37 -5.26 24.84
C ILE A 473 -6.84 -5.26 25.24
N GLU A 474 -7.42 -4.06 25.38
CA GLU A 474 -8.82 -3.89 25.76
C GLU A 474 -9.57 -3.11 24.67
N LEU A 475 -10.78 -3.55 24.35
CA LEU A 475 -11.67 -2.95 23.38
C LEU A 475 -13.03 -2.64 24.01
N THR A 476 -13.64 -1.54 23.61
CA THR A 476 -15.08 -1.31 23.82
C THR A 476 -15.83 -1.83 22.60
N VAL A 477 -16.74 -2.78 22.83
CA VAL A 477 -17.47 -3.48 21.76
C VAL A 477 -18.99 -3.44 22.03
N PRO A 478 -19.85 -3.47 21.00
CA PRO A 478 -21.28 -3.70 21.19
C PRO A 478 -21.52 -5.04 21.91
N VAL A 479 -22.56 -5.12 22.74
CA VAL A 479 -23.02 -6.42 23.25
C VAL A 479 -23.52 -7.29 22.10
N GLY A 480 -23.24 -8.59 22.13
CA GLY A 480 -23.49 -9.49 21.02
C GLY A 480 -22.42 -10.56 20.87
N GLU A 481 -22.49 -11.28 19.75
CA GLU A 481 -21.44 -12.21 19.36
C GLU A 481 -20.19 -11.43 18.92
N VAL A 482 -19.02 -11.86 19.38
CA VAL A 482 -17.72 -11.30 19.00
C VAL A 482 -16.75 -12.45 18.72
N THR A 483 -16.10 -12.42 17.56
CA THR A 483 -15.04 -13.38 17.21
C THR A 483 -13.69 -12.68 17.26
N VAL A 484 -12.76 -13.27 18.01
CA VAL A 484 -11.36 -12.83 18.14
C VAL A 484 -10.49 -13.86 17.43
N ALA A 485 -9.68 -13.41 16.47
CA ALA A 485 -8.67 -14.21 15.80
C ALA A 485 -7.27 -13.62 16.07
N ALA A 486 -6.27 -14.47 16.27
CA ALA A 486 -4.92 -14.06 16.63
C ALA A 486 -3.86 -14.94 15.96
N VAL A 487 -2.72 -14.32 15.62
CA VAL A 487 -1.48 -14.96 15.18
C VAL A 487 -0.27 -14.20 15.71
N GLN A 488 0.87 -14.87 15.85
CA GLN A 488 2.18 -14.26 16.03
C GLN A 488 3.08 -14.65 14.84
N GLY A 489 3.30 -13.70 13.94
CA GLY A 489 4.09 -13.92 12.72
C GLY A 489 3.53 -15.01 11.80
N LEU A 490 4.43 -15.60 11.01
CA LEU A 490 4.12 -16.66 10.06
C LEU A 490 4.10 -18.06 10.69
N ALA A 491 4.60 -18.21 11.93
CA ALA A 491 4.83 -19.51 12.55
C ALA A 491 3.59 -20.08 13.27
N THR A 492 2.61 -19.25 13.61
CA THR A 492 1.40 -19.70 14.30
C THR A 492 0.22 -19.74 13.34
N PRO A 493 -0.48 -20.87 13.22
CA PRO A 493 -1.78 -20.92 12.54
C PRO A 493 -2.79 -19.98 13.23
N GLU A 494 -3.85 -19.61 12.52
CA GLU A 494 -4.94 -18.80 13.09
C GLU A 494 -5.54 -19.50 14.31
N ALA A 495 -5.44 -18.84 15.47
CA ALA A 495 -6.17 -19.19 16.67
C ALA A 495 -7.38 -18.26 16.80
N SER A 496 -8.59 -18.83 16.83
CA SER A 496 -9.82 -18.05 16.92
C SER A 496 -10.75 -18.53 18.02
N THR A 497 -11.52 -17.60 18.57
CA THR A 497 -12.51 -17.88 19.61
C THR A 497 -13.68 -16.91 19.50
N THR A 498 -14.89 -17.41 19.73
CA THR A 498 -16.13 -16.64 19.65
C THR A 498 -16.76 -16.57 21.03
N LEU A 499 -17.14 -15.36 21.43
CA LEU A 499 -17.75 -15.06 22.72
C LEU A 499 -19.12 -14.45 22.51
N GLN A 500 -20.04 -14.73 23.44
CA GLN A 500 -21.31 -14.02 23.53
C GLN A 500 -21.23 -13.03 24.70
N LEU A 501 -21.34 -11.74 24.41
CA LEU A 501 -21.27 -10.66 25.40
C LEU A 501 -22.67 -10.10 25.71
N ASP A 502 -22.88 -9.75 26.97
CA ASP A 502 -24.11 -9.13 27.47
C ASP A 502 -23.82 -7.89 28.34
N GLU A 503 -24.88 -7.18 28.78
CA GLU A 503 -24.73 -5.98 29.62
C GLU A 503 -24.15 -6.27 31.01
N ALA A 504 -24.30 -7.50 31.52
CA ALA A 504 -23.79 -7.90 32.83
C ALA A 504 -22.30 -8.29 32.79
N SER A 505 -21.73 -8.42 31.59
CA SER A 505 -20.38 -8.93 31.36
C SER A 505 -19.29 -8.04 31.96
N GLY A 506 -19.54 -6.73 32.15
CA GLY A 506 -18.55 -5.80 32.67
C GLY A 506 -17.29 -5.76 31.80
N VAL A 507 -16.18 -6.29 32.34
CA VAL A 507 -14.95 -6.59 31.57
C VAL A 507 -14.91 -8.09 31.31
N ALA A 508 -15.28 -8.49 30.09
CA ALA A 508 -15.11 -9.86 29.62
C ALA A 508 -13.62 -10.10 29.30
N GLU A 509 -13.05 -11.19 29.79
CA GLU A 509 -11.67 -11.57 29.48
C GLU A 509 -11.65 -12.81 28.57
N VAL A 510 -10.78 -12.79 27.57
CA VAL A 510 -10.52 -13.93 26.70
C VAL A 510 -9.03 -14.17 26.57
N GLU A 511 -8.62 -15.43 26.71
CA GLU A 511 -7.26 -15.88 26.45
C GLU A 511 -7.22 -16.64 25.12
N VAL A 512 -6.36 -16.22 24.21
CA VAL A 512 -6.12 -16.87 22.92
C VAL A 512 -4.74 -17.53 22.96
N VAL A 513 -4.70 -18.85 22.81
CA VAL A 513 -3.48 -19.66 22.85
C VAL A 513 -2.97 -19.85 21.42
N LEU A 514 -1.71 -19.48 21.19
CA LEU A 514 -1.02 -19.60 19.90
C LEU A 514 -0.08 -20.82 19.93
N SER A 515 -0.27 -21.76 19.01
CA SER A 515 0.54 -22.98 18.90
C SER A 515 1.46 -22.89 17.67
N PRO A 516 2.74 -22.47 17.81
CA PRO A 516 3.64 -22.35 16.67
C PRO A 516 3.99 -23.72 16.06
N VAL A 517 4.01 -23.81 14.73
CA VAL A 517 4.44 -25.04 14.02
C VAL A 517 5.96 -25.18 13.92
N TRP A 518 6.69 -24.10 14.21
CA TRP A 518 8.15 -24.03 14.11
C TRP A 518 8.71 -23.00 15.09
N ASP A 519 9.87 -23.31 15.70
CA ASP A 519 10.58 -22.45 16.65
C ASP A 519 11.95 -22.08 16.09
N ALA A 520 12.04 -20.88 15.50
CA ALA A 520 13.26 -20.34 14.92
C ALA A 520 14.42 -20.29 15.92
N ARG A 521 14.15 -19.86 17.16
CA ARG A 521 15.19 -19.61 18.16
C ARG A 521 15.77 -20.90 18.70
N ALA A 522 14.95 -21.94 18.85
CA ALA A 522 15.43 -23.28 19.20
C ALA A 522 16.40 -23.85 18.15
N GLY A 523 16.17 -23.55 16.86
CA GLY A 523 17.04 -23.93 15.75
C GLY A 523 18.25 -23.02 15.52
N GLY A 524 18.41 -21.94 16.31
CA GLY A 524 19.48 -20.95 16.13
C GLY A 524 19.28 -20.05 14.90
N TRP A 525 18.02 -19.83 14.49
CA TRP A 525 17.65 -18.93 13.41
C TRP A 525 17.18 -17.59 13.94
N SER A 526 17.52 -16.52 13.22
CA SER A 526 17.00 -15.17 13.43
C SER A 526 16.26 -14.68 12.20
N SER A 527 15.10 -14.06 12.39
CA SER A 527 14.32 -13.48 11.30
C SER A 527 14.79 -12.06 10.96
N GLY A 528 14.80 -11.71 9.68
CA GLY A 528 15.09 -10.37 9.22
C GLY A 528 14.26 -9.94 8.02
N GLU A 529 13.88 -8.67 8.05
CA GLU A 529 13.10 -7.98 7.01
C GLU A 529 13.98 -6.88 6.42
N HIS A 530 14.27 -6.96 5.12
CA HIS A 530 15.21 -6.05 4.49
C HIS A 530 14.56 -4.90 3.70
N HIS A 531 13.23 -4.84 3.58
CA HIS A 531 12.59 -3.85 2.74
C HIS A 531 11.19 -3.51 3.21
N PHE A 532 10.99 -2.29 3.71
CA PHE A 532 9.69 -1.66 3.90
C PHE A 532 9.92 -0.16 4.15
N HIS A 533 8.85 0.62 4.16
CA HIS A 533 8.88 2.06 4.39
C HIS A 533 8.08 2.42 5.63
N LEU A 534 8.67 3.20 6.54
CA LEU A 534 7.99 3.66 7.74
C LEU A 534 6.86 4.64 7.36
N ASN A 535 7.21 5.76 6.72
CA ASN A 535 6.26 6.74 6.22
C ASN A 535 6.36 6.91 4.70
N TYR A 536 5.22 6.86 4.00
CA TYR A 536 5.18 6.98 2.55
C TYR A 536 3.90 7.68 2.04
N GLY A 537 3.49 8.75 2.73
CA GLY A 537 2.33 9.56 2.35
C GLY A 537 0.96 9.01 2.78
N GLY A 538 0.92 8.10 3.77
CA GLY A 538 -0.31 7.57 4.39
C GLY A 538 -0.91 8.46 5.48
N PRO A 539 -2.06 8.06 6.06
CA PRO A 539 -2.83 8.86 7.04
C PRO A 539 -2.20 9.00 8.42
N TYR A 540 -1.14 8.25 8.72
CA TYR A 540 -0.43 8.29 9.99
C TYR A 540 0.98 8.86 9.80
N ASP A 541 1.51 9.49 10.86
CA ASP A 541 2.89 9.96 10.95
C ASP A 541 3.58 9.10 12.00
N LEU A 542 4.22 8.02 11.56
CA LEU A 542 4.78 7.00 12.44
C LEU A 542 6.17 7.40 12.92
N SER A 543 6.43 7.16 14.20
CA SER A 543 7.77 7.20 14.79
C SER A 543 8.46 5.84 14.65
N PRO A 544 9.80 5.77 14.62
CA PRO A 544 10.51 4.50 14.64
C PRO A 544 10.15 3.60 15.84
N GLU A 545 9.76 4.19 16.97
CA GLU A 545 9.34 3.50 18.18
C GLU A 545 8.05 2.67 17.97
N ASP A 546 7.22 3.04 17.00
CA ASP A 546 5.98 2.32 16.66
C ASP A 546 6.26 0.96 16.00
N LEU A 547 7.49 0.72 15.51
CA LEU A 547 7.87 -0.56 14.91
C LEU A 547 7.96 -1.70 15.92
N ALA A 548 8.39 -1.42 17.16
CA ALA A 548 8.62 -2.45 18.16
C ALA A 548 7.40 -3.36 18.40
N PRO A 549 6.18 -2.84 18.68
CA PRO A 549 5.00 -3.70 18.83
C PRO A 549 4.64 -4.48 17.57
N MET A 550 4.86 -3.92 16.37
CA MET A 550 4.63 -4.61 15.11
C MET A 550 5.60 -5.79 14.95
N MET A 551 6.90 -5.55 15.16
CA MET A 551 7.94 -6.58 15.05
C MET A 551 7.73 -7.71 16.06
N LEU A 552 7.38 -7.38 17.31
CA LEU A 552 7.09 -8.38 18.33
C LEU A 552 5.84 -9.20 17.99
N GLY A 553 4.80 -8.56 17.43
CA GLY A 553 3.59 -9.25 16.95
C GLY A 553 3.85 -10.17 15.75
N GLU A 554 4.90 -9.89 14.98
CA GLU A 554 5.32 -10.69 13.82
C GLU A 554 6.46 -11.67 14.11
N ALA A 555 6.92 -11.78 15.37
CA ALA A 555 8.13 -12.52 15.76
C ALA A 555 9.34 -12.20 14.86
N LEU A 556 9.54 -10.91 14.61
CA LEU A 556 10.61 -10.37 13.77
C LEU A 556 11.78 -9.87 14.63
N ASP A 557 12.99 -10.38 14.39
CA ASP A 557 14.18 -10.04 15.18
C ASP A 557 14.94 -8.83 14.59
N PHE A 558 15.06 -8.73 13.26
CA PHE A 558 15.83 -7.68 12.57
C PHE A 558 14.97 -6.96 11.51
N ALA A 559 15.11 -5.64 11.39
CA ALA A 559 14.44 -4.84 10.37
C ALA A 559 15.33 -3.74 9.80
N THR A 560 15.24 -3.55 8.47
CA THR A 560 15.81 -2.39 7.79
C THR A 560 14.74 -1.59 7.03
N PRO A 561 14.04 -0.66 7.70
CA PRO A 561 13.21 0.30 6.99
C PRO A 561 14.07 1.09 6.01
N LEU A 562 13.66 1.15 4.74
CA LEU A 562 14.37 1.86 3.70
C LEU A 562 13.82 3.27 3.56
N LEU A 563 14.70 4.25 3.67
CA LEU A 563 14.39 5.62 3.27
C LEU A 563 14.24 5.66 1.75
N ALA A 564 13.13 6.19 1.27
CA ALA A 564 12.83 6.30 -0.15
C ALA A 564 12.24 7.66 -0.50
N ASN A 565 12.35 8.03 -1.78
CA ASN A 565 11.69 9.20 -2.30
C ASN A 565 10.27 8.85 -2.78
N LEU A 566 9.29 9.66 -2.38
CA LEU A 566 7.97 9.71 -3.02
C LEU A 566 8.05 10.74 -4.16
N HIS A 567 8.49 10.26 -5.33
CA HIS A 567 8.94 11.09 -6.45
C HIS A 567 10.07 12.06 -6.09
N ASN A 568 9.79 13.35 -5.95
CA ASN A 568 10.79 14.37 -5.65
C ASN A 568 10.78 14.79 -4.18
N ARG A 569 9.95 14.15 -3.34
CA ARG A 569 9.97 14.32 -1.89
C ARG A 569 10.77 13.19 -1.26
N PHE A 570 11.72 13.53 -0.42
CA PHE A 570 12.60 12.59 0.27
C PHE A 570 12.13 12.44 1.71
N GLU A 571 11.29 11.45 1.98
CA GLU A 571 10.64 11.25 3.28
C GLU A 571 11.63 10.66 4.31
N ASP A 572 11.38 10.86 5.61
CA ASP A 572 12.09 10.23 6.75
C ASP A 572 13.62 10.44 6.82
N GLN A 573 14.19 11.38 6.07
CA GLN A 573 15.65 11.60 6.01
C GLN A 573 16.30 11.87 7.38
N ASP A 574 15.58 12.53 8.29
CA ASP A 574 16.04 12.84 9.64
C ASP A 574 16.15 11.58 10.53
N LEU A 575 15.47 10.49 10.15
CA LEU A 575 15.54 9.20 10.82
C LEU A 575 16.76 8.36 10.41
N TRP A 576 17.55 8.80 9.41
CA TRP A 576 18.72 8.07 8.91
C TRP A 576 19.66 7.56 10.01
N ARG A 577 19.88 8.34 11.08
CA ARG A 577 20.78 7.96 12.17
C ARG A 577 20.10 7.25 13.33
N TRP A 578 18.78 7.12 13.33
CA TRP A 578 18.05 6.43 14.40
C TRP A 578 18.31 4.93 14.32
N ARG A 579 18.51 4.28 15.47
CA ARG A 579 18.78 2.84 15.59
C ARG A 579 18.15 2.30 16.87
N HIS A 580 17.66 1.06 16.83
CA HIS A 580 17.36 0.28 18.03
C HIS A 580 18.34 -0.89 18.13
N SER A 581 19.28 -0.83 19.08
CA SER A 581 20.41 -1.76 19.20
C SER A 581 20.61 -2.34 20.62
N GLY A 582 19.79 -1.92 21.60
CA GLY A 582 19.91 -2.35 22.99
C GLY A 582 19.42 -3.78 23.28
N GLY A 583 18.86 -4.45 22.26
CA GLY A 583 18.30 -5.80 22.31
C GLY A 583 17.26 -5.99 21.20
N PRO A 584 16.77 -7.22 20.97
CA PRO A 584 15.74 -7.47 19.97
C PRO A 584 14.41 -6.78 20.35
N PRO A 585 13.62 -6.29 19.37
CA PRO A 585 13.93 -6.31 17.93
C PRO A 585 15.01 -5.29 17.57
N PHE A 586 15.92 -5.63 16.66
CA PHE A 586 16.95 -4.71 16.18
C PHE A 586 16.48 -3.96 14.93
N VAL A 587 16.74 -2.65 14.88
CA VAL A 587 16.33 -1.81 13.75
C VAL A 587 17.47 -0.89 13.31
N ARG A 588 17.74 -0.91 12.01
CA ARG A 588 18.68 0.01 11.36
C ARG A 588 18.14 0.44 10.00
N PHE A 589 17.97 1.75 9.82
CA PHE A 589 17.50 2.28 8.53
C PHE A 589 18.52 2.02 7.43
N GLY A 590 17.99 1.77 6.22
CA GLY A 590 18.72 1.71 4.96
C GLY A 590 18.21 2.76 3.97
N GLN A 591 18.59 2.63 2.71
CA GLN A 591 18.13 3.50 1.63
C GLN A 591 17.64 2.66 0.44
N GLU A 592 16.47 2.98 -0.10
CA GLU A 592 16.06 2.54 -1.43
C GLU A 592 16.51 3.61 -2.43
N VAL A 593 17.40 3.24 -3.36
CA VAL A 593 17.85 4.13 -4.43
C VAL A 593 17.12 3.78 -5.72
N ARG A 594 16.50 4.79 -6.36
CA ARG A 594 15.45 4.56 -7.36
C ARG A 594 15.74 5.23 -8.70
N SER A 595 16.45 4.50 -9.55
CA SER A 595 16.32 4.73 -10.99
C SER A 595 15.12 3.92 -11.50
N HIS A 596 13.94 4.55 -11.58
CA HIS A 596 12.72 3.88 -12.05
C HIS A 596 12.90 3.16 -13.39
N PHE A 597 13.81 3.64 -14.24
CA PHE A 597 14.11 3.02 -15.52
C PHE A 597 15.16 1.89 -15.43
N LEU A 598 16.26 2.09 -14.68
CA LEU A 598 17.38 1.14 -14.64
C LEU A 598 17.15 -0.01 -13.63
N GLY A 599 16.35 0.24 -12.60
CA GLY A 599 16.01 -0.67 -11.51
C GLY A 599 16.24 -0.07 -10.14
N HIS A 600 15.60 -0.63 -9.12
CA HIS A 600 15.66 -0.14 -7.74
C HIS A 600 16.65 -0.97 -6.91
N LEU A 601 17.31 -0.30 -5.97
CA LEU A 601 18.38 -0.88 -5.16
C LEU A 601 18.09 -0.68 -3.68
N GLY A 602 18.40 -1.68 -2.86
CA GLY A 602 18.47 -1.57 -1.41
C GLY A 602 19.93 -1.43 -0.97
N LEU A 603 20.20 -0.41 -0.15
CA LEU A 603 21.51 -0.18 0.46
C LEU A 603 21.34 -0.20 1.99
N ILE A 604 21.93 -1.21 2.64
CA ILE A 604 21.96 -1.32 4.12
C ILE A 604 23.43 -1.37 4.59
N GLU A 605 23.65 -1.23 5.90
CA GLU A 605 25.01 -1.14 6.46
C GLU A 605 25.85 0.04 5.92
N ILE A 606 25.22 1.09 5.40
CA ILE A 606 25.92 2.32 4.99
C ILE A 606 26.00 3.31 6.16
N ASP A 607 26.93 4.26 6.07
CA ASP A 607 27.14 5.35 7.03
C ASP A 607 26.63 6.70 6.50
N ASP A 608 26.74 6.90 5.18
CA ASP A 608 26.29 8.07 4.43
C ASP A 608 25.31 7.69 3.31
N LEU A 609 24.25 8.49 3.15
CA LEU A 609 23.25 8.33 2.09
C LEU A 609 23.85 8.63 0.70
N PHE A 610 23.43 7.90 -0.31
CA PHE A 610 23.79 8.18 -1.71
C PHE A 610 22.94 9.32 -2.28
N TRP A 611 23.55 10.16 -3.13
CA TRP A 611 22.88 11.27 -3.83
C TRP A 611 23.35 11.36 -5.30
N PRO A 612 22.45 11.69 -6.26
CA PRO A 612 21.01 11.91 -6.12
C PRO A 612 20.23 10.60 -5.98
N TRP A 613 18.98 10.63 -5.49
CA TRP A 613 18.21 9.37 -5.32
C TRP A 613 17.46 8.94 -6.58
N VAL A 614 17.35 9.83 -7.57
CA VAL A 614 16.58 9.61 -8.79
C VAL A 614 17.33 10.06 -10.04
N TRP A 615 17.32 9.23 -11.08
CA TRP A 615 17.87 9.55 -12.40
C TRP A 615 17.37 8.57 -13.47
N GLY A 616 17.59 8.93 -14.73
CA GLY A 616 17.22 8.15 -15.91
C GLY A 616 15.95 8.64 -16.60
N PRO A 617 15.55 8.02 -17.72
CA PRO A 617 14.40 8.41 -18.53
C PRO A 617 13.12 8.58 -17.70
N GLY A 618 12.37 9.64 -17.99
CA GLY A 618 11.13 10.01 -17.29
C GLY A 618 11.29 11.08 -16.21
N TYR A 619 12.52 11.33 -15.73
CA TYR A 619 12.80 12.45 -14.84
C TYR A 619 13.09 13.75 -15.59
N GLN A 620 12.63 14.89 -15.07
CA GLN A 620 12.73 16.18 -15.76
C GLN A 620 14.15 16.77 -15.73
N VAL A 621 14.90 16.54 -14.65
CA VAL A 621 16.26 17.09 -14.47
C VAL A 621 17.32 16.09 -14.91
N TYR A 622 17.24 14.85 -14.43
CA TYR A 622 18.22 13.79 -14.68
C TYR A 622 17.76 12.78 -15.74
N GLY A 623 16.90 13.22 -16.68
CA GLY A 623 16.28 12.38 -17.71
C GLY A 623 17.22 11.75 -18.73
N ALA A 624 18.36 12.42 -18.97
CA ALA A 624 19.41 11.97 -19.89
C ALA A 624 20.74 11.71 -19.16
N ASP A 625 20.69 11.51 -17.83
CA ASP A 625 21.87 11.25 -17.01
C ASP A 625 22.43 9.84 -17.31
N ASP A 626 23.72 9.76 -17.66
CA ASP A 626 24.43 8.52 -18.02
C ASP A 626 25.00 7.77 -16.78
N ARG A 627 24.48 8.07 -15.59
CA ARG A 627 24.81 7.37 -14.34
C ARG A 627 24.28 5.94 -14.34
N ALA A 628 25.13 5.00 -13.92
CA ALA A 628 24.77 3.61 -13.69
C ALA A 628 24.34 3.33 -12.24
N ASN A 629 23.50 2.32 -12.03
CA ASN A 629 23.17 1.74 -10.73
C ASN A 629 24.41 1.26 -9.96
N ALA A 630 25.49 0.94 -10.65
CA ALA A 630 26.74 0.57 -10.02
C ALA A 630 27.41 1.70 -9.20
N GLU A 631 27.06 2.96 -9.42
CA GLU A 631 27.56 4.07 -8.57
C GLU A 631 27.06 3.95 -7.11
N PRO A 632 25.74 3.88 -6.84
CA PRO A 632 25.25 3.63 -5.48
C PRO A 632 25.69 2.29 -4.89
N LEU A 633 25.77 1.22 -5.70
CA LEU A 633 26.28 -0.08 -5.23
C LEU A 633 27.73 0.03 -4.73
N ARG A 634 28.61 0.71 -5.49
CA ARG A 634 29.99 0.96 -5.06
C ARG A 634 30.07 1.88 -3.85
N HIS A 635 29.21 2.90 -3.78
CA HIS A 635 29.12 3.79 -2.62
C HIS A 635 28.87 2.99 -1.33
N ALA A 636 27.90 2.09 -1.34
CA ALA A 636 27.64 1.20 -0.20
C ALA A 636 28.86 0.31 0.11
N ARG A 637 29.42 -0.34 -0.90
CA ARG A 637 30.60 -1.22 -0.73
C ARG A 637 31.80 -0.53 -0.12
N THR A 638 32.10 0.72 -0.51
CA THR A 638 33.24 1.46 0.05
C THR A 638 33.12 1.75 1.55
N GLN A 639 31.91 1.62 2.10
CA GLN A 639 31.59 1.78 3.52
C GLN A 639 31.46 0.43 4.24
N GLY A 640 31.67 -0.70 3.56
CA GLY A 640 31.41 -2.03 4.11
C GLY A 640 29.92 -2.39 4.15
N GLY A 641 29.11 -1.70 3.34
CA GLY A 641 27.68 -1.91 3.22
C GLY A 641 27.28 -3.27 2.66
N PHE A 642 25.97 -3.47 2.51
CA PHE A 642 25.37 -4.63 1.86
C PHE A 642 24.37 -4.12 0.82
N GLN A 643 24.62 -4.46 -0.43
CA GLN A 643 23.90 -3.89 -1.57
C GLN A 643 23.18 -4.94 -2.41
N TYR A 644 21.92 -4.67 -2.73
CA TYR A 644 21.02 -5.62 -3.39
C TYR A 644 20.04 -4.93 -4.33
N TYR A 645 19.48 -5.70 -5.26
CA TYR A 645 18.31 -5.29 -6.03
C TYR A 645 17.05 -5.63 -5.25
N VAL A 646 16.13 -4.67 -5.16
CA VAL A 646 14.82 -4.83 -4.53
C VAL A 646 13.73 -5.00 -5.58
N HIS A 647 12.67 -5.72 -5.20
CA HIS A 647 11.53 -6.13 -6.04
C HIS A 647 11.84 -6.29 -7.54
N PRO A 648 12.85 -7.11 -7.89
CA PRO A 648 13.54 -7.03 -9.17
C PRO A 648 12.66 -7.44 -10.37
N VAL A 649 11.86 -8.51 -10.25
CA VAL A 649 11.14 -9.05 -11.42
C VAL A 649 9.64 -8.99 -11.20
N SER A 650 8.99 -8.03 -11.85
CA SER A 650 7.52 -7.95 -11.92
C SER A 650 6.98 -8.89 -13.01
N ASN A 651 5.96 -9.70 -12.75
CA ASN A 651 5.18 -10.35 -13.81
C ASN A 651 4.26 -9.31 -14.49
N ARG A 652 4.62 -8.83 -15.69
CA ARG A 652 3.87 -7.80 -16.44
C ARG A 652 2.49 -8.25 -16.96
N GLY A 653 1.66 -8.86 -16.12
CA GLY A 653 0.32 -9.33 -16.45
C GLY A 653 0.30 -10.46 -17.47
N ARG A 654 1.32 -11.32 -17.54
CA ARG A 654 1.24 -12.52 -18.37
C ARG A 654 0.39 -13.56 -17.62
N PRO A 655 -0.77 -13.97 -18.16
CA PRO A 655 -1.63 -14.93 -17.49
C PRO A 655 -0.92 -16.28 -17.36
N ARG A 656 -0.82 -16.79 -16.14
CA ARG A 656 -0.42 -18.18 -15.84
C ARG A 656 -1.62 -18.96 -15.33
N ALA A 657 -1.57 -20.29 -15.47
CA ALA A 657 -2.61 -21.18 -14.94
C ALA A 657 -2.74 -21.05 -13.41
N THR A 658 -1.62 -20.85 -12.72
CA THR A 658 -1.53 -20.41 -11.32
C THR A 658 -0.37 -19.42 -11.18
N PRO A 659 -0.37 -18.51 -10.18
CA PRO A 659 0.76 -17.60 -9.92
C PRO A 659 2.10 -18.32 -9.79
N TRP A 660 2.09 -19.53 -9.20
CA TRP A 660 3.26 -20.37 -8.96
C TRP A 660 3.59 -21.36 -10.09
N ALA A 661 2.81 -21.39 -11.18
CA ALA A 661 3.12 -22.25 -12.31
C ALA A 661 4.51 -21.91 -12.88
N GLU A 662 5.26 -22.93 -13.29
CA GLU A 662 6.59 -22.75 -13.85
C GLU A 662 6.56 -21.80 -15.04
N ALA A 663 7.32 -20.72 -14.90
CA ALA A 663 7.50 -19.73 -15.94
C ALA A 663 8.61 -20.14 -16.89
N SER A 664 8.55 -19.69 -18.14
CA SER A 664 9.67 -19.89 -19.06
C SER A 664 10.70 -18.79 -18.89
N ILE A 665 11.96 -19.10 -19.20
CA ILE A 665 13.04 -18.11 -19.27
C ILE A 665 12.71 -16.96 -20.24
N ALA A 666 11.85 -17.22 -21.24
CA ALA A 666 11.39 -16.21 -22.18
C ALA A 666 10.48 -15.14 -21.54
N ASP A 667 9.91 -15.41 -20.37
CA ASP A 667 9.13 -14.44 -19.59
C ASP A 667 10.02 -13.42 -18.86
N LEU A 668 11.33 -13.70 -18.73
CA LEU A 668 12.31 -12.78 -18.11
C LEU A 668 12.73 -11.63 -19.03
N TYR A 669 12.80 -11.83 -20.34
CA TYR A 669 13.44 -10.88 -21.27
C TYR A 669 12.87 -9.45 -21.20
N GLY A 670 11.60 -9.28 -20.82
CA GLY A 670 10.97 -7.97 -20.65
C GLY A 670 10.89 -7.46 -19.21
N SER A 671 11.19 -8.30 -18.23
CA SER A 671 10.75 -8.13 -16.84
C SER A 671 11.91 -7.91 -15.86
N VAL A 672 13.14 -8.29 -16.25
CA VAL A 672 14.36 -8.06 -15.45
C VAL A 672 14.72 -6.56 -15.48
N PRO A 673 15.20 -5.96 -14.37
CA PRO A 673 15.71 -4.60 -14.35
C PRO A 673 16.88 -4.45 -15.31
N ILE A 674 17.00 -3.28 -15.93
CA ILE A 674 17.89 -3.10 -17.09
C ILE A 674 19.35 -3.40 -16.73
N GLU A 675 19.84 -2.92 -15.59
CA GLU A 675 21.26 -3.11 -15.21
C GLU A 675 21.54 -4.34 -14.35
N LEU A 676 20.52 -5.08 -13.88
CA LEU A 676 20.70 -6.15 -12.90
C LEU A 676 21.75 -7.18 -13.34
N VAL A 677 21.65 -7.69 -14.56
CA VAL A 677 22.59 -8.70 -15.07
C VAL A 677 23.99 -8.12 -15.20
N ALA A 678 24.13 -6.88 -15.67
CA ALA A 678 25.43 -6.24 -15.80
C ALA A 678 26.10 -6.04 -14.43
N ASP A 679 25.35 -5.54 -13.45
CA ASP A 679 25.84 -5.28 -12.10
C ASP A 679 26.21 -6.57 -11.35
N ALA A 680 25.41 -7.64 -11.51
CA ALA A 680 25.73 -8.94 -10.94
C ALA A 680 27.00 -9.56 -11.56
N VAL A 681 27.11 -9.56 -12.90
CA VAL A 681 28.25 -10.14 -13.63
C VAL A 681 29.56 -9.40 -13.35
N LEU A 682 29.50 -8.08 -13.20
CA LEU A 682 30.65 -7.25 -12.89
C LEU A 682 31.01 -7.27 -11.39
N GLY A 683 30.22 -7.97 -10.58
CA GLY A 683 30.49 -8.20 -9.16
C GLY A 683 30.18 -7.01 -8.28
N ASP A 684 29.26 -6.13 -8.68
CA ASP A 684 28.81 -4.96 -7.91
C ASP A 684 27.72 -5.31 -6.88
N LEU A 685 27.07 -6.48 -7.01
CA LEU A 685 25.92 -6.92 -6.21
C LEU A 685 26.28 -7.98 -5.16
N ASP A 686 25.74 -7.88 -3.93
CA ASP A 686 25.92 -8.91 -2.88
C ASP A 686 24.73 -9.87 -2.79
N ALA A 687 23.51 -9.34 -2.97
CA ALA A 687 22.28 -10.09 -2.80
C ALA A 687 21.18 -9.70 -3.78
N LEU A 688 20.17 -10.54 -3.88
CA LEU A 688 18.97 -10.32 -4.67
C LEU A 688 17.73 -10.59 -3.81
N GLU A 689 16.80 -9.64 -3.78
CA GLU A 689 15.51 -9.82 -3.11
C GLU A 689 14.64 -10.78 -3.92
N ILE A 690 14.62 -12.06 -3.53
CA ILE A 690 13.90 -13.10 -4.28
C ILE A 690 12.49 -13.35 -3.76
N VAL A 691 12.19 -12.90 -2.52
CA VAL A 691 10.83 -12.93 -1.94
C VAL A 691 10.42 -11.51 -1.61
N CYS A 692 9.45 -11.00 -2.36
CA CYS A 692 8.87 -9.68 -2.19
C CYS A 692 7.48 -9.64 -2.81
N LEU A 693 6.59 -8.86 -2.20
CA LEU A 693 5.17 -8.83 -2.56
C LEU A 693 4.89 -8.16 -3.91
N TRP A 694 5.90 -7.46 -4.42
CA TRP A 694 5.92 -6.81 -5.73
C TRP A 694 6.69 -7.59 -6.79
N SER A 695 7.23 -8.76 -6.43
CA SER A 695 7.96 -9.64 -7.34
C SER A 695 7.23 -10.93 -7.61
N ASP A 696 7.56 -11.52 -8.75
CA ASP A 696 7.28 -12.92 -9.02
C ASP A 696 8.44 -13.75 -8.47
N GLU A 697 8.21 -14.44 -7.35
CA GLU A 697 9.25 -15.16 -6.60
C GLU A 697 9.84 -16.31 -7.44
N VAL A 698 9.02 -16.96 -8.28
CA VAL A 698 9.48 -18.03 -9.18
C VAL A 698 10.38 -17.47 -10.28
N LEU A 699 9.98 -16.40 -10.97
CA LEU A 699 10.81 -15.75 -12.01
C LEU A 699 12.08 -15.14 -11.42
N THR A 700 11.97 -14.50 -10.27
CA THR A 700 13.11 -13.89 -9.60
C THR A 700 14.12 -14.97 -9.19
N SER A 701 13.64 -16.12 -8.73
CA SER A 701 14.49 -17.28 -8.45
C SER A 701 15.17 -17.82 -9.71
N GLN A 702 14.51 -17.82 -10.88
CA GLN A 702 15.14 -18.28 -12.13
C GLN A 702 16.34 -17.41 -12.54
N ILE A 703 16.21 -16.08 -12.49
CA ILE A 703 17.37 -15.21 -12.79
C ILE A 703 18.48 -15.40 -11.76
N TRP A 704 18.12 -15.59 -10.49
CA TRP A 704 19.08 -15.90 -9.43
C TRP A 704 19.82 -17.22 -9.71
N HIS A 705 19.10 -18.29 -10.09
CA HIS A 705 19.68 -19.59 -10.44
C HIS A 705 20.67 -19.48 -11.61
N LEU A 706 20.38 -18.68 -12.63
CA LEU A 706 21.31 -18.43 -13.73
C LEU A 706 22.61 -17.79 -13.23
N LEU A 707 22.52 -16.80 -12.33
CA LEU A 707 23.70 -16.17 -11.74
C LEU A 707 24.53 -17.17 -10.93
N LEU A 708 23.89 -17.98 -10.08
CA LEU A 708 24.58 -19.02 -9.29
C LEU A 708 25.28 -20.03 -10.20
N SER A 709 24.58 -20.54 -11.22
CA SER A 709 25.09 -21.53 -12.17
C SER A 709 26.21 -20.96 -13.07
N ALA A 710 26.19 -19.66 -13.36
CA ALA A 710 27.28 -18.97 -14.04
C ALA A 710 28.54 -18.79 -13.15
N GLY A 711 28.48 -19.20 -11.87
CA GLY A 711 29.58 -19.07 -10.92
C GLY A 711 29.63 -17.74 -10.19
N ILE A 712 28.51 -16.99 -10.16
CA ILE A 712 28.40 -15.69 -9.50
C ILE A 712 27.60 -15.89 -8.20
N PRO A 713 28.26 -15.95 -7.03
CA PRO A 713 27.58 -16.15 -5.76
C PRO A 713 26.82 -14.88 -5.38
N ILE A 714 25.49 -14.98 -5.31
CA ILE A 714 24.59 -13.91 -4.86
C ILE A 714 23.73 -14.48 -3.74
N VAL A 715 23.68 -13.79 -2.60
CA VAL A 715 22.87 -14.22 -1.45
C VAL A 715 21.38 -13.94 -1.70
N PRO A 716 20.45 -14.84 -1.36
CA PRO A 716 19.04 -14.54 -1.42
C PRO A 716 18.63 -13.63 -0.26
N SER A 717 17.86 -12.58 -0.56
CA SER A 717 17.26 -11.64 0.39
C SER A 717 15.74 -11.65 0.25
N ALA A 718 15.05 -11.04 1.21
CA ALA A 718 13.61 -10.91 1.22
C ALA A 718 13.20 -9.58 1.85
N GLY A 719 12.09 -9.06 1.34
CA GLY A 719 11.65 -7.71 1.60
C GLY A 719 10.16 -7.55 1.37
N THR A 720 9.39 -7.09 2.34
CA THR A 720 7.92 -6.97 2.18
C THR A 720 7.54 -5.81 1.24
N ASP A 721 8.29 -4.72 1.26
CA ASP A 721 8.03 -3.46 0.52
C ASP A 721 6.60 -2.93 0.76
N VAL A 722 6.30 -2.73 2.05
CA VAL A 722 5.04 -2.12 2.51
C VAL A 722 5.25 -0.72 3.02
N MET A 723 4.19 0.07 2.96
CA MET A 723 4.09 1.40 3.54
C MET A 723 3.38 1.26 4.89
N ASN A 724 4.12 1.33 6.00
CA ASN A 724 3.58 1.01 7.32
C ASN A 724 2.54 2.02 7.82
N ASN A 725 2.65 3.27 7.37
CA ASN A 725 1.74 4.34 7.73
C ASN A 725 0.45 4.37 6.90
N PHE A 726 0.21 3.35 6.07
CA PHE A 726 -1.05 3.17 5.36
C PHE A 726 -2.05 2.40 6.23
N TYR A 727 -3.34 2.67 6.03
CA TYR A 727 -4.40 1.80 6.55
C TYR A 727 -4.44 0.48 5.74
N ARG A 728 -4.42 0.54 4.41
CA ARG A 728 -4.39 -0.66 3.55
C ARG A 728 -2.96 -1.06 3.28
N THR A 729 -2.47 -1.94 4.14
CA THR A 729 -1.07 -2.37 4.14
C THR A 729 -0.95 -3.70 4.88
N MET A 730 -0.02 -4.52 4.43
CA MET A 730 0.20 -5.83 5.00
C MET A 730 1.16 -5.72 6.17
N ALA A 731 1.27 -6.79 6.95
CA ALA A 731 2.21 -6.81 8.05
C ALA A 731 3.66 -6.73 7.54
N ILE A 732 4.52 -6.08 8.32
CA ILE A 732 5.97 -6.17 8.11
C ILE A 732 6.47 -7.58 8.34
N GLY A 733 7.57 -7.95 7.68
CA GLY A 733 8.11 -9.29 7.78
C GLY A 733 7.22 -10.33 7.10
N VAL A 734 6.21 -9.99 6.30
CA VAL A 734 5.50 -11.02 5.53
C VAL A 734 6.46 -11.72 4.58
N SER A 735 7.38 -10.99 3.95
CA SER A 735 8.53 -11.55 3.25
C SER A 735 9.78 -11.38 4.10
N ARG A 736 10.45 -12.47 4.50
CA ARG A 736 11.59 -12.38 5.43
C ARG A 736 12.68 -13.40 5.12
N VAL A 737 13.89 -13.07 5.57
CA VAL A 737 15.04 -13.94 5.61
C VAL A 737 15.12 -14.59 6.99
N TYR A 738 15.50 -15.86 7.06
CA TYR A 738 16.01 -16.47 8.28
C TYR A 738 17.50 -16.73 8.12
N ALA A 739 18.30 -16.22 9.04
CA ALA A 739 19.74 -16.40 9.07
C ALA A 739 20.15 -17.26 10.26
N GLN A 740 21.03 -18.23 10.04
CA GLN A 740 21.51 -19.13 11.08
C GLN A 740 22.63 -18.45 11.89
N THR A 741 22.25 -17.86 13.00
CA THR A 741 23.09 -17.04 13.88
C THR A 741 23.50 -17.77 15.16
N GLY A 742 22.81 -18.86 15.52
CA GLY A 742 22.86 -19.43 16.86
C GLY A 742 22.05 -18.57 17.84
N PRO A 743 22.57 -18.25 19.04
CA PRO A 743 21.94 -17.28 19.92
C PRO A 743 21.86 -15.89 19.29
N VAL A 744 20.70 -15.23 19.40
CA VAL A 744 20.50 -13.86 18.90
C VAL A 744 21.23 -12.87 19.80
N GLU A 745 22.42 -12.44 19.40
CA GLU A 745 23.25 -11.57 20.22
C GLU A 745 23.28 -10.12 19.75
N ASN A 746 23.44 -9.88 18.45
CA ASN A 746 23.59 -8.53 17.89
C ASN A 746 23.50 -8.52 16.35
N TRP A 747 23.53 -7.30 15.79
CA TRP A 747 23.46 -7.01 14.35
C TRP A 747 24.60 -7.63 13.52
N SER A 748 25.83 -7.65 14.04
CA SER A 748 26.98 -8.15 13.27
C SER A 748 26.89 -9.66 13.00
N THR A 749 26.50 -10.45 14.00
CA THR A 749 26.29 -11.89 13.87
C THR A 749 25.22 -12.21 12.82
N TYR A 750 24.15 -11.42 12.77
CA TYR A 750 23.11 -11.53 11.74
C TYR A 750 23.65 -11.25 10.35
N MET A 751 24.35 -10.12 10.15
CA MET A 751 24.91 -9.76 8.85
C MET A 751 26.00 -10.74 8.37
N ASP A 752 26.78 -11.32 9.29
CA ASP A 752 27.78 -12.34 8.95
C ASP A 752 27.13 -13.64 8.48
N ALA A 753 26.04 -14.07 9.13
CA ALA A 753 25.25 -15.22 8.69
C ALA A 753 24.63 -14.97 7.32
N LEU A 754 24.04 -13.78 7.10
CA LEU A 754 23.48 -13.37 5.82
C LEU A 754 24.53 -13.39 4.70
N ARG A 755 25.66 -12.70 4.86
CA ARG A 755 26.74 -12.63 3.85
C ARG A 755 27.34 -13.99 3.51
N SER A 756 27.33 -14.92 4.47
CA SER A 756 27.83 -16.29 4.26
C SER A 756 26.82 -17.23 3.58
N GLY A 757 25.59 -16.77 3.31
CA GLY A 757 24.54 -17.61 2.72
C GLY A 757 24.00 -18.68 3.66
N ARG A 758 24.22 -18.56 4.98
CA ARG A 758 23.57 -19.44 5.99
C ARG A 758 22.12 -19.02 6.20
N THR A 759 21.35 -19.04 5.12
CA THR A 759 20.01 -18.44 5.08
C THR A 759 19.00 -19.26 4.30
N PHE A 760 17.73 -18.99 4.59
CA PHE A 760 16.65 -19.22 3.65
C PHE A 760 15.72 -17.99 3.67
N VAL A 761 14.88 -17.88 2.65
CA VAL A 761 13.89 -16.81 2.51
C VAL A 761 12.49 -17.41 2.43
N THR A 762 11.50 -16.67 2.90
CA THR A 762 10.12 -17.17 2.96
C THR A 762 9.09 -16.06 3.05
N ASN A 763 7.88 -16.35 2.58
CA ASN A 763 6.67 -15.62 2.91
C ASN A 763 5.60 -16.45 3.67
N GLY A 764 5.96 -17.67 4.10
CA GLY A 764 5.08 -18.58 4.84
C GLY A 764 5.79 -19.85 5.31
N PRO A 765 6.25 -20.74 4.41
CA PRO A 765 6.85 -22.02 4.77
C PRO A 765 8.28 -21.88 5.34
N PHE A 766 8.65 -22.68 6.34
CA PHE A 766 9.98 -22.73 6.92
C PHE A 766 10.75 -23.94 6.40
N LEU A 767 12.03 -23.76 6.07
CA LEU A 767 12.87 -24.79 5.47
C LEU A 767 14.15 -24.97 6.29
N GLU A 768 14.39 -26.18 6.78
CA GLU A 768 15.70 -26.60 7.28
C GLU A 768 16.26 -27.69 6.37
N PHE A 769 17.25 -27.31 5.55
CA PHE A 769 17.82 -28.16 4.52
C PHE A 769 19.26 -28.55 4.86
N SER A 770 19.63 -29.78 4.57
CA SER A 770 20.99 -30.28 4.73
C SER A 770 21.33 -31.28 3.64
N VAL A 771 22.58 -31.23 3.16
CA VAL A 771 23.17 -32.18 2.21
C VAL A 771 24.48 -32.68 2.83
N ASP A 772 24.60 -33.99 3.05
CA ASP A 772 25.75 -34.61 3.75
C ASP A 772 26.13 -33.90 5.08
N GLY A 773 25.11 -33.48 5.83
CA GLY A 773 25.26 -32.73 7.09
C GLY A 773 25.60 -31.24 6.94
N ALA A 774 25.80 -30.72 5.73
CA ALA A 774 26.03 -29.31 5.47
C ALA A 774 24.71 -28.58 5.15
N GLY A 775 24.44 -27.50 5.87
CA GLY A 775 23.31 -26.59 5.59
C GLY A 775 23.65 -25.50 4.55
N PRO A 776 22.70 -24.61 4.25
CA PRO A 776 22.88 -23.49 3.31
C PRO A 776 24.16 -22.68 3.61
N GLY A 777 24.87 -22.28 2.56
CA GLY A 777 26.18 -21.63 2.64
C GLY A 777 27.36 -22.59 2.84
N GLY A 778 27.10 -23.86 3.17
CA GLY A 778 28.10 -24.91 3.29
C GLY A 778 28.65 -25.40 1.95
N VAL A 779 29.66 -26.27 2.01
CA VAL A 779 30.30 -26.88 0.84
C VAL A 779 30.38 -28.40 1.04
N VAL A 780 29.98 -29.16 0.04
CA VAL A 780 30.03 -30.64 0.00
C VAL A 780 30.88 -31.13 -1.16
N SER A 781 31.28 -32.40 -1.13
CA SER A 781 31.98 -33.04 -2.26
C SER A 781 30.99 -33.56 -3.31
N ALA A 782 31.46 -33.70 -4.55
CA ALA A 782 30.73 -34.38 -5.61
C ALA A 782 30.54 -35.88 -5.30
N GLY A 783 29.60 -36.53 -5.98
CA GLY A 783 29.27 -37.96 -5.81
C GLY A 783 27.98 -38.20 -5.05
N GLU A 784 27.80 -39.44 -4.55
CA GLU A 784 26.60 -39.84 -3.82
C GLU A 784 26.53 -39.17 -2.45
N VAL A 785 25.45 -38.44 -2.19
CA VAL A 785 25.20 -37.75 -0.92
C VAL A 785 23.77 -38.04 -0.45
N SER A 786 23.59 -38.01 0.87
CA SER A 786 22.27 -37.98 1.48
C SER A 786 21.81 -36.54 1.69
N TRP A 787 20.50 -36.31 1.64
CA TRP A 787 19.90 -35.02 1.96
C TRP A 787 18.70 -35.19 2.88
N SER A 788 18.43 -34.14 3.66
CA SER A 788 17.22 -34.02 4.46
C SER A 788 16.64 -32.61 4.36
N LEU A 789 15.32 -32.52 4.36
CA LEU A 789 14.56 -31.29 4.33
C LEU A 789 13.42 -31.37 5.35
N ASP A 790 13.49 -30.57 6.41
CA ASP A 790 12.35 -30.33 7.29
C ASP A 790 11.56 -29.12 6.77
N VAL A 791 10.27 -29.31 6.55
CA VAL A 791 9.33 -28.25 6.15
C VAL A 791 8.29 -28.08 7.23
N ALA A 792 8.07 -26.84 7.67
CA ALA A 792 6.97 -26.46 8.55
C ALA A 792 6.18 -25.30 7.96
N THR A 793 4.88 -25.22 8.22
CA THR A 793 4.03 -24.16 7.65
C THR A 793 2.76 -23.95 8.48
N ALA A 794 2.32 -22.71 8.59
CA ALA A 794 1.03 -22.35 9.20
C ALA A 794 -0.14 -22.36 8.19
N THR A 795 0.16 -22.52 6.90
CA THR A 795 -0.81 -22.58 5.80
C THR A 795 -0.52 -23.78 4.89
N GLU A 796 -1.42 -24.06 3.96
CA GLU A 796 -1.21 -25.06 2.90
C GLU A 796 0.04 -24.75 2.05
N VAL A 797 0.71 -25.79 1.55
CA VAL A 797 1.84 -25.75 0.61
C VAL A 797 1.68 -26.92 -0.35
N ASP A 798 1.63 -26.67 -1.66
CA ASP A 798 1.35 -27.73 -2.64
C ASP A 798 2.56 -28.65 -2.85
N ARG A 799 3.76 -28.05 -3.00
CA ARG A 799 4.95 -28.76 -3.49
C ARG A 799 6.22 -28.34 -2.77
N VAL A 800 7.09 -29.32 -2.56
CA VAL A 800 8.49 -29.14 -2.15
C VAL A 800 9.42 -29.74 -3.19
N ASP A 801 10.50 -29.03 -3.52
CA ASP A 801 11.47 -29.41 -4.54
C ASP A 801 12.89 -29.41 -3.95
N VAL A 802 13.73 -30.35 -4.39
CA VAL A 802 15.19 -30.31 -4.23
C VAL A 802 15.80 -30.10 -5.62
N LEU A 803 16.60 -29.04 -5.73
CA LEU A 803 17.18 -28.58 -6.99
C LEU A 803 18.69 -28.78 -7.00
N VAL A 804 19.23 -29.16 -8.15
CA VAL A 804 20.67 -29.14 -8.44
C VAL A 804 20.90 -28.28 -9.68
N ASN A 805 21.70 -27.22 -9.55
CA ASN A 805 21.99 -26.28 -10.65
C ASN A 805 20.75 -25.69 -11.34
N GLY A 806 19.63 -25.57 -10.62
CA GLY A 806 18.36 -25.05 -11.11
C GLY A 806 17.41 -26.11 -11.69
N GLU A 807 17.88 -27.35 -11.86
CA GLU A 807 17.05 -28.49 -12.26
C GLU A 807 16.42 -29.16 -11.04
N VAL A 808 15.13 -29.50 -11.12
CA VAL A 808 14.42 -30.22 -10.07
C VAL A 808 14.80 -31.70 -10.12
N MET A 809 15.60 -32.15 -9.15
CA MET A 809 16.04 -33.54 -9.06
C MET A 809 15.07 -34.41 -8.27
N TRP A 810 14.30 -33.80 -7.38
CA TRP A 810 13.26 -34.45 -6.61
C TRP A 810 12.13 -33.46 -6.32
N SER A 811 10.90 -33.97 -6.35
CA SER A 811 9.70 -33.25 -5.90
C SER A 811 8.88 -34.14 -4.98
N GLY A 812 8.29 -33.53 -3.96
CA GLY A 812 7.33 -34.15 -3.05
C GLY A 812 6.09 -33.31 -2.89
N GLU A 813 5.01 -33.97 -2.46
CA GLU A 813 3.78 -33.33 -2.00
C GLU A 813 4.06 -32.57 -0.70
N GLY A 814 3.62 -31.31 -0.63
CA GLY A 814 3.78 -30.45 0.53
C GLY A 814 2.85 -30.82 1.69
N LEU A 815 2.18 -29.83 2.27
CA LEU A 815 1.28 -30.00 3.41
C LEU A 815 -0.08 -29.38 3.10
N ASP A 816 -1.15 -30.14 3.30
CA ASP A 816 -2.54 -29.69 3.11
C ASP A 816 -3.06 -28.77 4.23
N GLY A 817 -2.17 -28.25 5.08
CA GLY A 817 -2.52 -27.38 6.19
C GLY A 817 -1.40 -27.23 7.21
N PRO A 818 -1.71 -26.61 8.37
CA PRO A 818 -0.74 -26.39 9.43
C PRO A 818 -0.01 -27.64 9.90
N GLY A 819 1.32 -27.57 10.01
CA GLY A 819 2.12 -28.64 10.60
C GLY A 819 3.57 -28.65 10.11
N SER A 820 4.22 -29.80 10.29
CA SER A 820 5.58 -30.04 9.80
C SER A 820 5.74 -31.45 9.22
N ARG A 821 6.70 -31.60 8.30
CA ARG A 821 7.04 -32.86 7.63
C ARG A 821 8.52 -32.89 7.29
N ARG A 822 9.15 -34.03 7.54
CA ARG A 822 10.53 -34.31 7.14
C ARG A 822 10.56 -35.13 5.85
N PHE A 823 11.42 -34.72 4.94
CA PHE A 823 11.74 -35.41 3.69
C PHE A 823 13.21 -35.78 3.67
N GLU A 824 13.53 -36.94 3.11
CA GLU A 824 14.90 -37.44 3.02
C GLU A 824 15.07 -38.24 1.73
N GLY A 825 16.31 -38.28 1.24
CA GLY A 825 16.66 -39.08 0.07
C GLY A 825 18.15 -39.01 -0.22
N ASP A 826 18.52 -39.56 -1.38
CA ASP A 826 19.88 -39.56 -1.89
C ASP A 826 19.93 -38.82 -3.24
N LEU A 827 21.08 -38.22 -3.55
CA LEU A 827 21.38 -37.56 -4.82
C LEU A 827 22.79 -37.90 -5.26
N THR A 828 23.00 -38.00 -6.57
CA THR A 828 24.34 -38.02 -7.15
C THR A 828 24.71 -36.61 -7.61
N LEU A 829 25.66 -35.98 -6.92
CA LEU A 829 26.08 -34.62 -7.22
C LEU A 829 27.12 -34.56 -8.34
N PRO A 830 27.02 -33.59 -9.28
CA PRO A 830 28.05 -33.32 -10.27
C PRO A 830 29.35 -32.80 -9.65
N GLU A 831 30.41 -32.67 -10.46
CA GLU A 831 31.74 -32.18 -10.04
C GLU A 831 31.72 -30.75 -9.48
N GLY A 832 30.68 -29.98 -9.79
CA GLY A 832 30.55 -28.60 -9.36
C GLY A 832 29.10 -28.14 -9.33
N GLY A 833 28.87 -26.95 -8.77
CA GLY A 833 27.54 -26.34 -8.76
C GLY A 833 26.96 -26.12 -7.38
N TRP A 834 25.65 -26.26 -7.27
CA TRP A 834 24.91 -25.98 -6.04
C TRP A 834 23.65 -26.83 -5.93
N VAL A 835 23.23 -27.05 -4.68
CA VAL A 835 22.00 -27.73 -4.29
C VAL A 835 21.16 -26.79 -3.43
N ALA A 836 19.85 -26.75 -3.63
CA ALA A 836 18.94 -25.97 -2.79
C ALA A 836 17.58 -26.65 -2.66
N ALA A 837 16.79 -26.22 -1.68
CA ALA A 837 15.40 -26.64 -1.52
C ALA A 837 14.44 -25.46 -1.72
N ARG A 838 13.25 -25.75 -2.22
CA ARG A 838 12.18 -24.78 -2.44
C ARG A 838 10.83 -25.37 -2.00
N ALA A 839 9.98 -24.53 -1.43
CA ALA A 839 8.56 -24.82 -1.21
C ALA A 839 7.71 -23.80 -1.94
N VAL A 840 6.61 -24.24 -2.57
CA VAL A 840 5.76 -23.36 -3.38
C VAL A 840 4.32 -23.87 -3.47
N GLY A 841 3.38 -22.94 -3.62
CA GLY A 841 1.97 -23.22 -3.95
C GLY A 841 1.06 -22.97 -2.77
N GLY A 842 -0.14 -23.54 -2.75
CA GLY A 842 -1.14 -23.37 -1.70
C GLY A 842 -1.93 -22.06 -1.83
N PRO A 843 -3.18 -21.99 -1.33
CA PRO A 843 -3.93 -20.76 -1.28
C PRO A 843 -3.32 -19.76 -0.28
N ALA A 844 -3.29 -18.48 -0.65
CA ALA A 844 -3.01 -17.40 0.30
C ALA A 844 -4.06 -17.40 1.43
N ARG A 845 -3.61 -17.69 2.66
CA ARG A 845 -4.44 -17.71 3.87
C ARG A 845 -3.71 -17.03 5.01
N TRP A 846 -4.47 -16.41 5.91
CA TRP A 846 -3.91 -15.87 7.14
C TRP A 846 -3.22 -16.99 7.96
N PRO A 847 -2.01 -16.79 8.52
CA PRO A 847 -1.31 -15.52 8.74
C PRO A 847 -0.54 -14.94 7.55
N MET A 848 -0.39 -15.66 6.42
CA MET A 848 0.36 -15.09 5.30
C MET A 848 -0.44 -14.01 4.59
N MET A 849 0.26 -12.98 4.08
CA MET A 849 -0.34 -11.87 3.34
C MET A 849 0.39 -11.64 2.00
N ALA A 850 0.78 -12.73 1.32
CA ALA A 850 1.39 -12.71 -0.01
C ALA A 850 0.53 -13.45 -1.04
N ASN A 851 0.90 -13.36 -2.31
CA ASN A 851 0.13 -13.94 -3.42
C ASN A 851 0.02 -15.47 -3.33
N TYR A 852 1.05 -16.13 -2.85
CA TYR A 852 1.09 -17.57 -2.59
C TYR A 852 2.27 -17.93 -1.67
N PRO A 853 2.15 -19.00 -0.87
CA PRO A 853 3.27 -19.54 -0.09
C PRO A 853 4.48 -19.87 -0.95
N PHE A 854 5.64 -19.34 -0.56
CA PHE A 854 6.93 -19.54 -1.20
C PHE A 854 8.05 -19.51 -0.17
N ALA A 855 9.00 -20.42 -0.32
CA ALA A 855 10.26 -20.40 0.40
C ALA A 855 11.39 -20.99 -0.45
N HIS A 856 12.61 -20.51 -0.25
CA HIS A 856 13.80 -21.01 -0.95
C HIS A 856 15.02 -20.92 -0.04
N THR A 857 15.82 -21.99 0.02
CA THR A 857 17.10 -21.96 0.75
C THR A 857 18.18 -21.28 -0.07
N ALA A 858 19.16 -20.67 0.58
CA ALA A 858 20.44 -20.39 -0.06
C ALA A 858 21.12 -21.72 -0.48
N PRO A 859 22.08 -21.68 -1.43
CA PRO A 859 22.72 -22.87 -1.94
C PRO A 859 23.62 -23.55 -0.90
N VAL A 860 23.61 -24.89 -0.90
CA VAL A 860 24.75 -25.71 -0.48
C VAL A 860 25.64 -25.90 -1.71
N TRP A 861 26.91 -25.52 -1.61
CA TRP A 861 27.82 -25.52 -2.76
C TRP A 861 28.49 -26.87 -2.97
N ILE A 862 28.78 -27.21 -4.22
CA ILE A 862 29.50 -28.44 -4.59
C ILE A 862 30.94 -28.08 -4.93
N GLY A 863 31.89 -28.60 -4.15
CA GLY A 863 33.33 -28.37 -4.28
C GLY A 863 33.81 -27.00 -3.79
N THR A 864 33.26 -25.90 -4.32
CA THR A 864 33.63 -24.53 -3.95
C THR A 864 32.44 -23.58 -4.02
N VAL A 865 32.49 -22.48 -3.24
CA VAL A 865 31.52 -21.39 -3.35
C VAL A 865 31.58 -20.75 -4.74
N GLY A 866 30.42 -20.63 -5.39
CA GLY A 866 30.30 -20.28 -6.80
C GLY A 866 30.40 -21.53 -7.69
N SER A 867 29.42 -21.76 -8.55
CA SER A 867 29.36 -22.94 -9.42
C SER A 867 30.63 -23.15 -10.25
N SER A 868 31.26 -24.30 -10.05
CA SER A 868 32.39 -24.77 -10.86
C SER A 868 31.96 -25.65 -12.05
N ASP A 869 30.66 -25.99 -12.17
CA ASP A 869 30.14 -26.89 -13.21
C ASP A 869 30.20 -26.27 -14.62
N PRO A 870 30.89 -26.89 -15.59
CA PRO A 870 31.08 -26.31 -16.91
C PRO A 870 29.81 -26.29 -17.75
N ASP A 871 28.97 -27.33 -17.66
CA ASP A 871 27.78 -27.47 -18.50
C ASP A 871 26.67 -26.50 -18.04
N ALA A 872 26.43 -26.45 -16.72
CA ALA A 872 25.51 -25.50 -16.10
C ALA A 872 25.96 -24.05 -16.32
N ARG A 873 27.28 -23.77 -16.24
CA ARG A 873 27.82 -22.43 -16.53
C ARG A 873 27.58 -22.05 -17.99
N GLN A 874 27.87 -22.94 -18.93
CA GLN A 874 27.69 -22.65 -20.35
C GLN A 874 26.22 -22.35 -20.67
N ALA A 875 25.30 -23.16 -20.16
CA ALA A 875 23.86 -22.96 -20.35
C ALA A 875 23.39 -21.62 -19.73
N ALA A 876 23.80 -21.34 -18.48
CA ALA A 876 23.41 -20.13 -17.79
C ALA A 876 23.95 -18.87 -18.47
N VAL A 877 25.21 -18.88 -18.92
CA VAL A 877 25.83 -17.75 -19.62
C VAL A 877 25.11 -17.44 -20.93
N ALA A 878 24.69 -18.47 -21.69
CA ALA A 878 23.96 -18.26 -22.95
C ALA A 878 22.65 -17.48 -22.71
N GLU A 879 21.92 -17.83 -21.65
CA GLU A 879 20.68 -17.16 -21.28
C GLU A 879 20.92 -15.75 -20.71
N LEU A 880 21.93 -15.58 -19.85
CA LEU A 880 22.30 -14.26 -19.34
C LEU A 880 22.71 -13.30 -20.46
N LEU A 881 23.41 -13.79 -21.50
CA LEU A 881 23.75 -13.00 -22.70
C LEU A 881 22.49 -12.58 -23.47
N ALA A 882 21.50 -13.47 -23.60
CA ALA A 882 20.22 -13.14 -24.24
C ALA A 882 19.45 -12.07 -23.44
N ILE A 883 19.36 -12.21 -22.11
CA ILE A 883 18.72 -11.22 -21.22
C ILE A 883 19.46 -9.88 -21.30
N LEU A 884 20.79 -9.88 -21.21
CA LEU A 884 21.62 -8.67 -21.33
C LEU A 884 21.42 -7.98 -22.68
N GLY A 885 21.30 -8.75 -23.77
CA GLY A 885 21.01 -8.22 -25.10
C GLY A 885 19.65 -7.50 -25.19
N VAL A 886 18.59 -8.08 -24.61
CA VAL A 886 17.27 -7.43 -24.58
C VAL A 886 17.28 -6.20 -23.68
N ALA A 887 17.95 -6.27 -22.52
CA ALA A 887 18.15 -5.12 -21.65
C ALA A 887 18.90 -3.99 -22.35
N ARG A 888 19.91 -4.29 -23.18
CA ARG A 888 20.65 -3.30 -23.99
C ARG A 888 19.76 -2.58 -25.01
N LEU A 889 18.86 -3.32 -25.65
CA LEU A 889 17.88 -2.73 -26.59
C LEU A 889 16.91 -1.80 -25.85
N ARG A 890 16.39 -2.24 -24.69
CA ARG A 890 15.51 -1.43 -23.83
C ARG A 890 16.21 -0.16 -23.36
N LEU A 891 17.45 -0.27 -22.89
CA LEU A 891 18.30 0.85 -22.48
C LEU A 891 18.41 1.89 -23.61
N THR A 892 18.81 1.45 -24.81
CA THR A 892 18.98 2.32 -25.97
C THR A 892 17.67 3.00 -26.38
N ALA A 893 16.56 2.26 -26.35
CA ALA A 893 15.24 2.79 -26.69
C ALA A 893 14.76 3.85 -25.67
N GLY A 894 14.96 3.61 -24.37
CA GLY A 894 14.50 4.53 -23.32
C GLY A 894 15.24 5.86 -23.29
N TYR A 895 16.53 5.87 -23.61
CA TYR A 895 17.33 7.11 -23.68
C TYR A 895 17.18 7.88 -25.00
N GLY A 896 16.39 7.38 -25.96
CA GLY A 896 15.95 8.15 -27.12
C GLY A 896 17.07 8.72 -28.00
N GLY A 897 18.25 8.08 -28.02
CA GLY A 897 19.43 8.53 -28.78
C GLY A 897 20.37 9.48 -28.02
N ALA A 898 20.16 9.72 -26.72
CA ALA A 898 21.15 10.38 -25.88
C ALA A 898 22.48 9.60 -25.86
N ASP A 899 23.59 10.32 -25.75
CA ASP A 899 24.91 9.71 -25.63
C ASP A 899 25.11 9.19 -24.20
N ILE A 900 25.17 7.86 -24.07
CA ILE A 900 25.24 7.14 -22.79
C ILE A 900 26.46 6.20 -22.74
N PRO A 901 27.69 6.71 -22.91
CA PRO A 901 28.88 5.88 -23.05
C PRO A 901 29.22 5.09 -21.78
N ASN A 902 28.91 5.59 -20.59
CA ASN A 902 29.18 4.88 -19.34
C ASN A 902 28.23 3.68 -19.19
N LEU A 903 26.92 3.89 -19.35
CA LEU A 903 25.94 2.80 -19.34
C LEU A 903 26.23 1.78 -20.45
N ALA A 904 26.52 2.26 -21.66
CA ALA A 904 26.90 1.39 -22.79
C ALA A 904 28.13 0.54 -22.49
N GLY A 905 29.21 1.17 -22.02
CA GLY A 905 30.47 0.50 -21.73
C GLY A 905 30.33 -0.58 -20.66
N ARG A 906 29.42 -0.40 -19.69
CA ARG A 906 29.12 -1.44 -18.68
C ARG A 906 28.48 -2.68 -19.30
N PHE A 907 27.54 -2.51 -20.22
CA PHE A 907 26.93 -3.64 -20.93
C PHE A 907 27.96 -4.38 -21.79
N ASP A 908 28.85 -3.64 -22.45
CA ASP A 908 29.94 -4.25 -23.22
C ASP A 908 30.90 -5.04 -22.31
N ALA A 909 31.30 -4.48 -21.16
CA ALA A 909 32.14 -5.16 -20.18
C ALA A 909 31.47 -6.40 -19.57
N ALA A 910 30.18 -6.33 -19.27
CA ALA A 910 29.41 -7.47 -18.77
C ALA A 910 29.32 -8.59 -19.83
N ARG A 911 29.08 -8.24 -21.10
CA ARG A 911 29.12 -9.21 -22.20
C ARG A 911 30.48 -9.88 -22.32
N GLU A 912 31.57 -9.11 -22.33
CA GLU A 912 32.93 -9.65 -22.39
C GLU A 912 33.23 -10.59 -21.22
N ARG A 913 32.77 -10.24 -20.01
CA ARG A 913 32.93 -11.08 -18.82
C ARG A 913 32.15 -12.39 -18.94
N LEU A 914 30.91 -12.35 -19.43
CA LEU A 914 30.09 -13.54 -19.69
C LEU A 914 30.74 -14.43 -20.75
N GLU A 915 31.16 -13.87 -21.88
CA GLU A 915 31.85 -14.62 -22.94
C GLU A 915 33.14 -15.28 -22.43
N ALA A 916 33.90 -14.59 -21.56
CA ALA A 916 35.08 -15.15 -20.91
C ALA A 916 34.75 -16.27 -19.89
N LEU A 917 33.56 -16.25 -19.27
CA LEU A 917 33.08 -17.32 -18.40
C LEU A 917 32.66 -18.55 -19.21
N ALA A 918 31.99 -18.37 -20.36
CA ALA A 918 31.64 -19.48 -21.25
C ALA A 918 32.86 -20.17 -21.90
N ALA A 919 33.99 -19.47 -22.02
CA ALA A 919 35.23 -20.02 -22.57
C ALA A 919 36.07 -20.84 -21.56
N ARG A 920 35.65 -20.92 -20.29
CA ARG A 920 36.34 -21.62 -19.19
C ARG A 920 35.54 -22.83 -18.73
#